data_AF-A0A135VN81-F1
#
_entry.id   AF-A0A135VN81-F1
#
_cell.length_a   1.000
_cell.length_b   1.000
_cell.length_c   1.000
_cell.angle_alpha   90.00
_cell.angle_beta   90.00
_cell.angle_gamma   90.00
#
_symmetry.space_group_name_H-M   'P 1'
#
loop_
_entity.id
_entity.type
_entity.pdbx_description
1 polymer ?
#
loop_
_entity_poly.entity_id
_entity_poly.type
_entity_poly.pdbx_seq_one_letter_code
_entity_poly.pdbx_strand_id
1 'polypeptide(L)'
;MGKRAKVTVDWLRKGRMVEDLTILQNLIADSSTWKVQSAKLDERLFESKFRLQPLPNEVSTESTINRALGYEEVTRKVTTKMRPLVPVGSNTRMQVKSLFPTNLSSDEIDTLSYVFSRFVIEDAPKDYNWPLVPQGLDSLSAALFSINIISDFVGGAIPWLLPLWSIKVEEFRLDGLEKIYDSLISDKKVEDVLDDLEKIKESLTGILIQNALVVRSLAPQDPLSDKIDKWSRFLSIDRDSPKRVVDKTRQRIAAEVLEEIGERRGAKSVSLDETDLQRMTLTRWNIHALRPDGPTATDHEPMLKMFRGNINILDFEPLYKICKLLSKCEQAGRPVASEVDMVTGTKRRMAHYTLHRMAMILTERYLPTLSKMGLRYRFVFTEKQKPSITSAGLIKKMVLSESSHDGCTVHIEPMDSEGPTNSVSPNCIQMTLNSELISMRLDLYDKKSKTWILEPWKPASKILERNHSWLYRKTEYDTKPTVKLTTRQIDLIGPLLTFRGLRKSRMWMMERLGLVPKTTRQYLHKMLDDNIFRLLYAPALEYCGLPEGMLIAGAFKEPQLRKPFIDWMISRIPFVHVFIDKSTNMVAYIRLPPYKTDVVGGVIREKLSGGNAKQKITTQSITARLRSYKTYQMTTFQRIFQKSKFIDPWES
;
A
#
# COMPACT_ATOMS: atom_id res chain seq x y z
N MET A 1 15.42 3.56 26.06
CA MET A 1 15.01 2.65 24.95
C MET A 1 15.66 1.28 25.18
N GLY A 2 14.87 0.21 25.23
CA GLY A 2 15.41 -1.16 25.42
C GLY A 2 16.25 -1.63 24.22
N LYS A 3 17.22 -2.53 24.44
CA LYS A 3 18.02 -3.12 23.37
C LYS A 3 17.11 -3.85 22.37
N ARG A 4 17.16 -3.47 21.09
CA ARG A 4 16.46 -4.20 20.01
C ARG A 4 16.99 -5.63 19.96
N ALA A 5 16.09 -6.60 19.80
CA ALA A 5 16.45 -8.01 19.74
C ALA A 5 17.03 -8.33 18.36
N LYS A 6 18.23 -8.91 18.32
CA LYS A 6 18.86 -9.36 17.08
C LYS A 6 18.00 -10.42 16.38
N VAL A 7 17.47 -10.10 15.21
CA VAL A 7 16.62 -11.03 14.45
C VAL A 7 17.50 -12.08 13.76
N THR A 8 17.29 -13.35 14.09
CA THR A 8 17.99 -14.53 13.55
C THR A 8 16.99 -15.65 13.30
N VAL A 9 17.39 -16.72 12.61
CA VAL A 9 16.58 -17.94 12.49
C VAL A 9 16.16 -18.48 13.86
N ASP A 10 17.07 -18.51 14.83
CA ASP A 10 16.74 -18.98 16.19
C ASP A 10 15.76 -18.05 16.91
N TRP A 11 15.81 -16.75 16.61
CA TRP A 11 14.78 -15.82 17.08
C TRP A 11 13.41 -16.11 16.44
N LEU A 12 13.35 -16.38 15.13
CA LEU A 12 12.10 -16.75 14.43
C LEU A 12 11.51 -18.05 14.97
N ARG A 13 12.35 -19.05 15.27
CA ARG A 13 11.96 -20.34 15.87
C ARG A 13 11.29 -20.22 17.23
N LYS A 14 11.51 -19.11 17.96
CA LYS A 14 10.76 -18.82 19.20
C LYS A 14 9.27 -18.53 18.95
N GLY A 15 8.81 -18.50 17.69
CA GLY A 15 7.39 -18.44 17.35
C GLY A 15 6.71 -17.17 17.85
N ARG A 16 7.41 -16.03 17.84
CA ARG A 16 6.83 -14.78 18.34
C ARG A 16 5.79 -14.24 17.35
N MET A 17 4.66 -13.76 17.86
CA MET A 17 3.64 -13.08 17.04
C MET A 17 4.05 -11.62 16.81
N VAL A 18 4.93 -11.40 15.84
CA VAL A 18 5.46 -10.08 15.48
C VAL A 18 5.13 -9.82 14.02
N GLU A 19 4.72 -8.58 13.71
CA GLU A 19 4.42 -8.16 12.34
C GLU A 19 5.66 -8.26 11.45
N ASP A 20 5.49 -8.81 10.25
CA ASP A 20 6.57 -9.02 9.28
C ASP A 20 7.35 -7.74 8.98
N LEU A 21 6.64 -6.61 8.89
CA LEU A 21 7.24 -5.30 8.63
C LEU A 21 8.20 -4.88 9.74
N THR A 22 7.84 -5.14 11.00
CA THR A 22 8.69 -4.88 12.17
C THR A 22 9.92 -5.79 12.17
N ILE A 23 9.77 -7.06 11.76
CA ILE A 23 10.89 -7.99 11.63
C ILE A 23 11.87 -7.50 10.55
N LEU A 24 11.36 -7.08 9.39
CA LEU A 24 12.18 -6.50 8.32
C LEU A 24 12.89 -5.22 8.77
N GLN A 25 12.20 -4.32 9.47
CA GLN A 25 12.80 -3.11 10.04
C GLN A 25 13.95 -3.44 11.01
N ASN A 26 13.76 -4.41 11.89
CA ASN A 26 14.81 -4.83 12.82
C ASN A 26 15.99 -5.47 12.09
N LEU A 27 15.77 -6.31 11.08
CA LEU A 27 16.85 -6.87 10.25
C LEU A 27 17.69 -5.79 9.57
N ILE A 28 17.03 -4.72 9.13
CA ILE A 28 17.68 -3.59 8.49
C ILE A 28 18.47 -2.75 9.51
N ALA A 29 17.86 -2.45 10.67
CA ALA A 29 18.46 -1.66 11.74
C ALA A 29 19.56 -2.40 12.54
N ASP A 30 19.53 -3.73 12.58
CA ASP A 30 20.57 -4.56 13.22
C ASP A 30 21.86 -4.63 12.40
N SER A 31 21.87 -4.06 11.19
CA SER A 31 23.13 -3.85 10.50
C SER A 31 23.96 -2.87 11.33
N SER A 32 25.15 -3.28 11.80
CA SER A 32 26.07 -2.48 12.62
C SER A 32 26.42 -1.11 12.01
N THR A 33 26.09 -0.94 10.74
CA THR A 33 26.25 0.24 9.91
C THR A 33 25.05 1.20 9.91
N TRP A 34 23.89 0.84 10.49
CA TRP A 34 22.66 1.60 10.24
C TRP A 34 21.71 1.72 11.45
N LYS A 35 21.44 2.96 11.88
CA LYS A 35 20.34 3.29 12.81
C LYS A 35 19.24 4.07 12.08
N VAL A 36 18.57 3.45 11.10
CA VAL A 36 17.68 4.14 10.13
C VAL A 36 16.63 5.03 10.78
N GLN A 37 15.96 4.50 11.80
CA GLN A 37 14.82 5.16 12.46
C GLN A 37 15.24 6.29 13.40
N SER A 38 16.55 6.42 13.68
CA SER A 38 17.08 7.50 14.51
C SER A 38 18.15 8.31 13.77
N ALA A 39 18.35 8.06 12.48
CA ALA A 39 19.31 8.78 11.67
C ALA A 39 18.69 10.12 11.29
N LYS A 40 19.42 11.20 11.58
CA LYS A 40 19.12 12.52 11.03
C LYS A 40 19.81 12.66 9.69
N LEU A 41 19.26 13.51 8.83
CA LEU A 41 19.90 13.92 7.59
C LEU A 41 21.28 14.54 7.91
N ASP A 42 22.33 13.96 7.30
CA ASP A 42 23.69 14.47 7.28
C ASP A 42 24.06 14.73 5.82
N GLU A 43 23.75 15.96 5.38
CA GLU A 43 23.91 16.42 4.00
C GLU A 43 25.36 16.23 3.52
N ARG A 44 26.34 16.60 4.36
CA ARG A 44 27.77 16.50 4.01
C ARG A 44 28.22 15.05 3.82
N LEU A 45 27.79 14.15 4.71
CA LEU A 45 28.11 12.73 4.59
C LEU A 45 27.48 12.14 3.32
N PHE A 46 26.23 12.48 3.03
CA PHE A 46 25.55 12.02 1.82
C PHE A 46 26.21 12.57 0.54
N GLU A 47 26.45 13.88 0.48
CA GLU A 47 27.10 14.55 -0.64
C GLU A 47 28.47 13.96 -0.93
N SER A 48 29.31 13.82 0.11
CA SER A 48 30.64 13.22 -0.03
C SER A 48 30.58 11.77 -0.53
N LYS A 49 29.60 10.98 -0.04
CA LYS A 49 29.44 9.57 -0.42
C LYS A 49 29.02 9.38 -1.87
N PHE A 50 28.13 10.23 -2.37
CA PHE A 50 27.59 10.15 -3.73
C PHE A 50 28.28 11.10 -4.71
N ARG A 51 29.30 11.83 -4.25
CA ARG A 51 30.08 12.83 -5.00
C ARG A 51 29.20 13.93 -5.59
N LEU A 52 28.21 14.38 -4.82
CA LEU A 52 27.35 15.50 -5.15
C LEU A 52 28.04 16.81 -4.75
N GLN A 53 27.72 17.90 -5.44
CA GLN A 53 28.18 19.21 -5.03
C GLN A 53 27.29 19.72 -3.88
N PRO A 54 27.78 20.56 -2.96
CA PRO A 54 26.90 21.25 -2.02
C PRO A 54 25.79 22.03 -2.75
N LEU A 55 24.62 22.18 -2.12
CA LEU A 55 23.54 22.98 -2.71
C LEU A 55 24.05 24.40 -3.01
N PRO A 56 23.80 24.95 -4.22
CA PRO A 56 24.28 26.27 -4.59
C PRO A 56 23.58 27.37 -3.78
N ASN A 57 24.32 28.44 -3.49
CA ASN A 57 23.78 29.68 -2.90
C ASN A 57 23.25 30.63 -3.98
N GLU A 58 22.50 30.09 -4.93
CA GLU A 58 21.90 30.84 -6.04
C GLU A 58 20.41 30.56 -6.10
N VAL A 59 19.65 31.48 -6.70
CA VAL A 59 18.23 31.28 -6.93
C VAL A 59 18.00 30.47 -8.21
N SER A 60 17.05 29.54 -8.16
CA SER A 60 16.58 28.84 -9.35
C SER A 60 15.46 29.63 -10.02
N THR A 61 15.34 29.47 -11.34
CA THR A 61 14.24 30.09 -12.09
C THR A 61 12.91 29.43 -11.73
N GLU A 62 11.83 30.21 -11.74
CA GLU A 62 10.47 29.72 -11.47
C GLU A 62 10.10 28.53 -12.37
N SER A 63 10.46 28.60 -13.66
CA SER A 63 10.25 27.51 -14.62
C SER A 63 10.94 26.21 -14.20
N THR A 64 12.17 26.28 -13.68
CA THR A 64 12.91 25.10 -13.23
C THR A 64 12.27 24.50 -11.98
N ILE A 65 11.88 25.34 -11.03
CA ILE A 65 11.20 24.91 -9.81
C ILE A 65 9.86 24.26 -10.15
N ASN A 66 9.07 24.87 -11.05
CA ASN A 66 7.79 24.33 -11.46
C ASN A 66 7.93 23.02 -12.22
N ARG A 67 8.91 22.90 -13.13
CA ARG A 67 9.20 21.66 -13.85
C ARG A 67 9.54 20.51 -12.89
N ALA A 68 10.32 20.80 -11.86
CA ALA A 68 10.75 19.78 -10.90
C ALA A 68 9.66 19.42 -9.88
N LEU A 69 8.90 20.41 -9.36
CA LEU A 69 8.03 20.24 -8.18
C LEU A 69 6.52 20.40 -8.46
N GLY A 70 6.14 20.99 -9.59
CA GLY A 70 4.74 21.17 -10.00
C GLY A 70 3.93 22.14 -9.14
N TYR A 71 4.51 23.22 -8.62
CA TYR A 71 3.81 24.13 -7.70
C TYR A 71 2.65 24.90 -8.35
N GLU A 72 2.68 25.15 -9.67
CA GLU A 72 1.55 25.76 -10.38
C GLU A 72 0.31 24.86 -10.35
N GLU A 73 0.52 23.54 -10.33
CA GLU A 73 -0.60 22.60 -10.23
C GLU A 73 -1.29 22.68 -8.87
N VAL A 74 -0.52 22.90 -7.80
CA VAL A 74 -1.05 23.20 -6.46
C VAL A 74 -1.85 24.49 -6.48
N THR A 75 -1.33 25.52 -7.13
CA THR A 75 -2.03 26.79 -7.30
C THR A 75 -3.39 26.59 -7.98
N ARG A 76 -3.44 25.76 -9.01
CA ARG A 76 -4.65 25.50 -9.78
C ARG A 76 -5.66 24.65 -9.02
N LYS A 77 -5.21 23.63 -8.27
CA LYS A 77 -6.07 22.57 -7.71
C LYS A 77 -6.35 22.68 -6.21
N VAL A 78 -5.51 23.40 -5.46
CA VAL A 78 -5.58 23.45 -3.99
C VAL A 78 -5.80 24.87 -3.49
N THR A 79 -5.03 25.86 -3.98
CA THR A 79 -5.16 27.24 -3.48
C THR A 79 -6.18 28.04 -4.28
N THR A 80 -5.84 28.54 -5.48
CA THR A 80 -6.69 29.17 -6.52
C THR A 80 -5.79 29.93 -7.50
N LYS A 81 -6.20 30.08 -8.77
CA LYS A 81 -5.47 30.91 -9.75
C LYS A 81 -5.28 32.38 -9.34
N MET A 82 -6.16 32.91 -8.49
CA MET A 82 -6.06 34.28 -7.97
C MET A 82 -4.97 34.43 -6.90
N ARG A 83 -4.37 33.31 -6.43
CA ARG A 83 -3.43 33.25 -5.30
C ARG A 83 -2.31 32.23 -5.57
N PRO A 84 -1.41 32.54 -6.53
CA PRO A 84 -0.33 31.64 -6.87
C PRO A 84 0.63 31.47 -5.70
N LEU A 85 1.06 30.23 -5.50
CA LEU A 85 2.29 29.96 -4.75
C LEU A 85 3.44 30.59 -5.53
N VAL A 86 4.23 31.43 -4.87
CA VAL A 86 5.39 32.09 -5.46
C VAL A 86 6.64 31.63 -4.71
N PRO A 87 7.66 31.12 -5.40
CA PRO A 87 8.93 30.77 -4.76
C PRO A 87 9.65 32.05 -4.31
N VAL A 88 9.91 32.18 -3.01
CA VAL A 88 10.56 33.36 -2.41
C VAL A 88 11.78 32.92 -1.60
N GLY A 89 12.92 33.56 -1.82
CA GLY A 89 14.13 33.28 -1.06
C GLY A 89 15.39 33.79 -1.76
N SER A 90 16.49 33.87 -1.02
CA SER A 90 17.79 34.28 -1.56
C SER A 90 18.59 33.12 -2.19
N ASN A 91 18.09 31.89 -2.09
CA ASN A 91 18.66 30.69 -2.71
C ASN A 91 17.57 29.66 -2.99
N THR A 92 17.90 28.62 -3.79
CA THR A 92 16.99 27.53 -4.14
C THR A 92 16.32 26.89 -2.92
N ARG A 93 17.06 26.65 -1.83
CA ARG A 93 16.49 25.99 -0.64
C ARG A 93 15.42 26.84 0.02
N MET A 94 15.64 28.15 0.13
CA MET A 94 14.64 29.08 0.65
C MET A 94 13.43 29.19 -0.28
N GLN A 95 13.65 29.27 -1.59
CA GLN A 95 12.58 29.27 -2.59
C GLN A 95 11.73 28.00 -2.53
N VAL A 96 12.34 26.83 -2.37
CA VAL A 96 11.62 25.55 -2.21
C VAL A 96 10.86 25.53 -0.88
N LYS A 97 11.50 25.94 0.22
CA LYS A 97 10.89 25.97 1.55
C LYS A 97 9.66 26.90 1.60
N SER A 98 9.65 28.00 0.84
CA SER A 98 8.51 28.93 0.82
C SER A 98 7.26 28.33 0.14
N LEU A 99 7.37 27.19 -0.55
CA LEU A 99 6.27 26.52 -1.25
C LEU A 99 5.58 25.45 -0.39
N PHE A 100 6.03 25.26 0.84
CA PHE A 100 5.56 24.20 1.72
C PHE A 100 4.39 24.64 2.61
N PRO A 101 3.41 23.76 2.90
CA PRO A 101 2.37 24.02 3.90
C PRO A 101 2.99 24.43 5.25
N THR A 102 2.35 25.38 5.93
CA THR A 102 2.86 25.95 7.20
C THR A 102 2.74 25.00 8.39
N ASN A 103 1.95 23.92 8.26
CA ASN A 103 1.72 22.92 9.30
C ASN A 103 2.68 21.72 9.27
N LEU A 104 3.78 21.79 8.51
CA LEU A 104 4.83 20.78 8.54
C LEU A 104 5.70 20.91 9.79
N SER A 105 6.18 19.78 10.31
CA SER A 105 7.17 19.78 11.39
C SER A 105 8.53 20.31 10.90
N SER A 106 9.36 20.81 11.82
CA SER A 106 10.71 21.29 11.49
C SER A 106 11.55 20.22 10.79
N ASP A 107 11.48 18.98 11.28
CA ASP A 107 12.23 17.86 10.73
C ASP A 107 11.77 17.52 9.31
N GLU A 108 10.45 17.54 9.04
CA GLU A 108 9.92 17.37 7.68
C GLU A 108 10.35 18.50 6.75
N ILE A 109 10.34 19.75 7.21
CA ILE A 109 10.75 20.91 6.41
C ILE A 109 12.23 20.80 6.03
N ASP A 110 13.10 20.42 6.96
CA ASP A 110 14.53 20.32 6.70
C ASP A 110 14.83 19.22 5.68
N THR A 111 14.21 18.03 5.85
CA THR A 111 14.31 16.92 4.90
C THR A 111 13.74 17.28 3.53
N LEU A 112 12.49 17.76 3.46
CA LEU A 112 11.82 18.05 2.19
C LEU A 112 12.52 19.19 1.45
N SER A 113 12.96 20.25 2.16
CA SER A 113 13.64 21.38 1.53
C SER A 113 14.96 20.93 0.90
N TYR A 114 15.73 20.09 1.57
CA TYR A 114 16.97 19.55 1.03
C TYR A 114 16.72 18.68 -0.22
N VAL A 115 15.84 17.69 -0.09
CA VAL A 115 15.59 16.71 -1.17
C VAL A 115 14.97 17.38 -2.40
N PHE A 116 13.98 18.24 -2.22
CA PHE A 116 13.34 18.92 -3.35
C PHE A 116 14.26 19.95 -3.99
N SER A 117 15.14 20.60 -3.23
CA SER A 117 16.20 21.45 -3.82
C SER A 117 17.11 20.63 -4.74
N ARG A 118 17.47 19.40 -4.34
CA ARG A 118 18.26 18.47 -5.17
C ARG A 118 17.54 18.10 -6.46
N PHE A 119 16.22 17.90 -6.42
CA PHE A 119 15.42 17.65 -7.61
C PHE A 119 15.37 18.86 -8.54
N VAL A 120 15.25 20.08 -7.99
CA VAL A 120 15.25 21.33 -8.76
C VAL A 120 16.56 21.55 -9.51
N ILE A 121 17.70 21.31 -8.86
CA ILE A 121 19.02 21.49 -9.49
C ILE A 121 19.47 20.29 -10.32
N GLU A 122 18.65 19.23 -10.39
CA GLU A 122 18.94 17.97 -11.09
C GLU A 122 20.26 17.28 -10.64
N ASP A 123 20.69 17.54 -9.39
CA ASP A 123 21.88 16.93 -8.78
C ASP A 123 21.48 15.81 -7.82
N ALA A 124 21.11 14.67 -8.41
CA ALA A 124 20.67 13.47 -7.69
C ALA A 124 21.66 12.29 -7.88
N PRO A 125 21.71 11.35 -6.91
CA PRO A 125 22.55 10.17 -7.00
C PRO A 125 22.30 9.35 -8.26
N LYS A 126 23.39 8.85 -8.87
CA LYS A 126 23.31 7.92 -9.99
C LYS A 126 22.70 6.59 -9.53
N ASP A 127 21.62 6.22 -10.21
CA ASP A 127 20.78 5.04 -10.01
C ASP A 127 21.51 3.70 -9.84
N TYR A 128 22.55 3.41 -10.63
CA TYR A 128 23.26 2.12 -10.58
C TYR A 128 24.04 1.88 -9.29
N ASN A 129 24.25 2.95 -8.49
CA ASN A 129 24.92 2.91 -7.20
C ASN A 129 23.97 3.06 -6.01
N TRP A 130 22.65 3.03 -6.23
CA TRP A 130 21.68 3.25 -5.16
C TRP A 130 21.62 2.04 -4.21
N PRO A 131 22.13 2.15 -2.97
CA PRO A 131 22.12 1.03 -2.05
C PRO A 131 20.75 0.87 -1.39
N LEU A 132 20.50 -0.28 -0.76
CA LEU A 132 19.36 -0.47 0.16
C LEU A 132 19.36 0.59 1.29
N VAL A 133 20.55 1.12 1.59
CA VAL A 133 20.90 1.90 2.77
C VAL A 133 21.79 3.08 2.36
N PRO A 134 21.23 4.21 1.90
CA PRO A 134 22.05 5.37 1.55
C PRO A 134 22.59 6.03 2.83
N GLN A 135 23.91 6.18 2.92
CA GLN A 135 24.56 6.84 4.07
C GLN A 135 24.29 8.34 4.05
N GLY A 136 24.12 8.95 5.23
CA GLY A 136 23.84 10.37 5.39
C GLY A 136 22.37 10.77 5.18
N LEU A 137 21.48 9.84 4.80
CA LEU A 137 20.06 10.13 4.65
C LEU A 137 19.23 9.59 5.82
N ASP A 138 18.21 10.34 6.21
CA ASP A 138 17.10 9.83 7.02
C ASP A 138 16.16 8.92 6.18
N SER A 139 15.18 8.29 6.83
CA SER A 139 14.23 7.37 6.17
C SER A 139 13.38 8.03 5.09
N LEU A 140 12.95 9.27 5.29
CA LEU A 140 12.10 9.99 4.35
C LEU A 140 12.90 10.43 3.12
N SER A 141 14.05 11.04 3.32
CA SER A 141 14.99 11.45 2.27
C SER A 141 15.35 10.27 1.37
N ALA A 142 15.73 9.14 1.98
CA ALA A 142 16.08 7.93 1.24
C ALA A 142 14.91 7.39 0.41
N ALA A 143 13.69 7.43 0.95
CA ALA A 143 12.49 7.03 0.23
C ALA A 143 12.18 7.96 -0.96
N LEU A 144 12.25 9.27 -0.75
CA LEU A 144 11.99 10.26 -1.80
C LEU A 144 12.98 10.15 -2.96
N PHE A 145 14.28 10.04 -2.69
CA PHE A 145 15.27 9.79 -3.74
C PHE A 145 15.02 8.47 -4.47
N SER A 146 14.62 7.41 -3.76
CA SER A 146 14.29 6.12 -4.39
C SER A 146 13.10 6.24 -5.36
N ILE A 147 12.06 6.97 -4.94
CA ILE A 147 10.88 7.23 -5.76
C ILE A 147 11.25 8.11 -6.97
N ASN A 148 12.08 9.14 -6.79
CA ASN A 148 12.57 9.97 -7.89
C ASN A 148 13.34 9.15 -8.92
N ILE A 149 14.31 8.34 -8.46
CA ILE A 149 15.09 7.42 -9.31
C ILE A 149 14.16 6.49 -10.10
N ILE A 150 13.12 5.95 -9.47
CA ILE A 150 12.13 5.10 -10.15
C ILE A 150 11.31 5.91 -11.17
N SER A 151 10.92 7.14 -10.86
CA SER A 151 10.20 8.02 -11.78
C SER A 151 11.03 8.33 -13.02
N ASP A 152 12.32 8.61 -12.83
CA ASP A 152 13.28 8.89 -13.89
C ASP A 152 13.41 7.69 -14.83
N PHE A 153 13.36 6.44 -14.31
CA PHE A 153 13.37 5.23 -15.16
C PHE A 153 12.21 5.18 -16.14
N VAL A 154 11.07 5.70 -15.70
CA VAL A 154 9.80 5.62 -16.40
C VAL A 154 9.59 6.85 -17.32
N GLY A 155 10.42 7.89 -17.16
CA GLY A 155 10.23 9.18 -17.81
C GLY A 155 8.98 9.91 -17.31
N GLY A 156 8.60 9.66 -16.04
CA GLY A 156 7.48 10.33 -15.38
C GLY A 156 7.97 11.55 -14.59
N ALA A 157 7.18 12.62 -14.59
CA ALA A 157 7.33 13.72 -13.63
C ALA A 157 6.35 13.50 -12.47
N ILE A 158 6.83 13.62 -11.24
CA ILE A 158 5.97 13.56 -10.05
C ILE A 158 5.63 15.01 -9.66
N PRO A 159 4.34 15.37 -9.54
CA PRO A 159 3.96 16.69 -9.07
C PRO A 159 4.15 16.78 -7.55
N TRP A 160 5.38 16.72 -7.05
CA TRP A 160 5.73 16.50 -5.63
C TRP A 160 4.95 17.35 -4.63
N LEU A 161 4.71 18.62 -4.94
CA LEU A 161 4.01 19.51 -4.03
C LEU A 161 2.51 19.22 -3.95
N LEU A 162 1.86 18.76 -5.02
CA LEU A 162 0.41 18.56 -5.05
C LEU A 162 -0.06 17.49 -4.05
N PRO A 163 0.51 16.28 -4.00
CA PRO A 163 0.16 15.31 -2.97
C PRO A 163 0.52 15.78 -1.57
N LEU A 164 1.66 16.45 -1.38
CA LEU A 164 2.09 16.97 -0.08
C LEU A 164 1.05 17.95 0.49
N TRP A 165 0.67 18.94 -0.31
CA TRP A 165 -0.36 19.91 0.03
C TRP A 165 -1.70 19.25 0.30
N SER A 166 -2.10 18.31 -0.55
CA SER A 166 -3.38 17.60 -0.43
C SER A 166 -3.48 16.82 0.89
N ILE A 167 -2.39 16.18 1.34
CA ILE A 167 -2.34 15.47 2.62
C ILE A 167 -2.39 16.44 3.78
N LYS A 168 -1.53 17.47 3.76
CA LYS A 168 -1.37 18.35 4.91
C LYS A 168 -2.59 19.24 5.15
N VAL A 169 -3.29 19.65 4.09
CA VAL A 169 -4.59 20.31 4.21
C VAL A 169 -5.62 19.36 4.82
N GLU A 170 -5.67 18.09 4.40
CA GLU A 170 -6.66 17.14 4.92
C GLU A 170 -6.40 16.71 6.36
N GLU A 171 -5.13 16.49 6.73
CA GLU A 171 -4.74 16.26 8.13
C GLU A 171 -5.22 17.41 9.02
N PHE A 172 -5.06 18.65 8.53
CA PHE A 172 -5.53 19.82 9.25
C PHE A 172 -7.06 19.92 9.33
N ARG A 173 -7.78 19.62 8.23
CA ARG A 173 -9.26 19.58 8.24
C ARG A 173 -9.78 18.55 9.23
N LEU A 174 -9.19 17.35 9.28
CA LEU A 174 -9.57 16.30 10.22
C LEU A 174 -9.30 16.70 11.67
N ASP A 175 -8.13 17.26 11.97
CA ASP A 175 -7.80 17.78 13.31
C ASP A 175 -8.74 18.92 13.73
N GLY A 176 -9.08 19.82 12.81
CA GLY A 176 -10.07 20.86 13.02
C GLY A 176 -11.45 20.30 13.34
N LEU A 177 -11.93 19.32 12.56
CA LEU A 177 -13.21 18.65 12.82
C LEU A 177 -13.24 17.92 14.17
N GLU A 178 -12.16 17.26 14.57
CA GLU A 178 -12.05 16.59 15.87
C GLU A 178 -12.11 17.61 17.02
N LYS A 179 -11.41 18.76 16.89
CA LYS A 179 -11.49 19.86 17.87
C LYS A 179 -12.88 20.47 17.95
N ILE A 180 -13.56 20.64 16.82
CA ILE A 180 -14.96 21.10 16.78
C ILE A 180 -15.86 20.12 17.52
N TYR A 181 -15.72 18.82 17.24
CA TYR A 181 -16.49 17.76 17.90
C TYR A 181 -16.29 17.81 19.41
N ASP A 182 -15.03 17.83 19.87
CA ASP A 182 -14.69 17.88 21.29
C ASP A 182 -15.25 19.14 21.96
N SER A 183 -15.21 20.29 21.28
CA SER A 183 -15.78 21.54 21.78
C SER A 183 -17.31 21.45 21.92
N LEU A 184 -18.00 20.86 20.93
CA LEU A 184 -19.46 20.70 20.93
C LEU A 184 -19.99 19.77 22.02
N ILE A 185 -19.26 18.70 22.37
CA ILE A 185 -19.67 17.74 23.41
C ILE A 185 -19.21 18.13 24.82
N SER A 186 -18.36 19.16 24.93
CA SER A 186 -17.86 19.66 26.21
C SER A 186 -18.87 20.58 26.91
N ASP A 187 -18.67 20.79 28.21
CA ASP A 187 -19.44 21.74 29.02
C ASP A 187 -19.06 23.22 28.79
N LYS A 188 -18.31 23.53 27.72
CA LYS A 188 -17.95 24.90 27.33
C LYS A 188 -19.18 25.78 27.08
N LYS A 189 -19.05 27.10 27.26
CA LYS A 189 -20.13 28.04 26.90
C LYS A 189 -20.26 28.14 25.38
N VAL A 190 -21.43 28.56 24.89
CA VAL A 190 -21.69 28.63 23.43
C VAL A 190 -20.73 29.62 22.77
N GLU A 191 -20.39 30.70 23.45
CA GLU A 191 -19.41 31.69 23.01
C GLU A 191 -18.03 31.08 22.78
N ASP A 192 -17.59 30.19 23.67
CA ASP A 192 -16.29 29.53 23.55
C ASP A 192 -16.29 28.55 22.37
N VAL A 193 -17.41 27.87 22.10
CA VAL A 193 -17.56 26.98 20.94
C VAL A 193 -17.56 27.76 19.63
N LEU A 194 -18.22 28.93 19.60
CA LEU A 194 -18.21 29.83 18.44
C LEU A 194 -16.81 30.39 18.17
N ASP A 195 -16.07 30.76 19.22
CA ASP A 195 -14.68 31.20 19.11
C ASP A 195 -13.76 30.07 18.61
N ASP A 196 -13.93 28.84 19.10
CA ASP A 196 -13.20 27.67 18.59
C ASP A 196 -13.50 27.42 17.09
N LEU A 197 -14.77 27.52 16.66
CA LEU A 197 -15.18 27.36 15.26
C LEU A 197 -14.52 28.42 14.36
N GLU A 198 -14.56 29.69 14.76
CA GLU A 198 -13.94 30.78 14.00
C GLU A 198 -12.42 30.64 13.95
N LYS A 199 -11.76 30.31 15.07
CA LYS A 199 -10.30 30.04 15.10
C LYS A 199 -9.89 28.93 14.14
N ILE A 200 -10.67 27.86 14.06
CA ILE A 200 -10.37 26.73 13.16
C ILE A 200 -10.54 27.15 11.70
N LYS A 201 -11.60 27.90 11.37
CA LYS A 201 -11.83 28.49 10.05
C LYS A 201 -10.73 29.47 9.64
N GLU A 202 -10.33 30.37 10.54
CA GLU A 202 -9.22 31.30 10.30
C GLU A 202 -7.91 30.55 10.06
N SER A 203 -7.66 29.49 10.82
CA SER A 203 -6.46 28.67 10.66
C SER A 203 -6.45 27.88 9.35
N LEU A 204 -7.58 27.31 8.94
CA LEU A 204 -7.77 26.69 7.61
C LEU A 204 -7.45 27.69 6.50
N THR A 205 -8.00 28.89 6.63
CA THR A 205 -7.78 30.00 5.71
C THR A 205 -6.30 30.41 5.67
N GLY A 206 -5.62 30.45 6.83
CA GLY A 206 -4.19 30.75 6.93
C GLY A 206 -3.28 29.69 6.29
N ILE A 207 -3.66 28.42 6.27
CA ILE A 207 -2.91 27.37 5.57
C ILE A 207 -3.05 27.50 4.06
N LEU A 208 -4.26 27.82 3.59
CA LEU A 208 -4.55 28.00 2.17
C LEU A 208 -4.00 29.33 1.60
N ILE A 209 -3.63 30.28 2.46
CA ILE A 209 -3.11 31.61 2.09
C ILE A 209 -1.72 31.84 2.67
N GLN A 210 -0.69 31.69 1.84
CA GLN A 210 0.69 31.93 2.27
C GLN A 210 1.20 33.34 2.03
N ASN A 211 0.52 34.14 1.20
CA ASN A 211 0.93 35.51 0.90
C ASN A 211 0.13 36.53 1.74
N ALA A 212 0.79 37.15 2.71
CA ALA A 212 0.20 38.13 3.64
C ALA A 212 -0.25 39.44 2.98
N LEU A 213 0.20 39.74 1.76
CA LEU A 213 -0.17 40.95 1.01
C LEU A 213 -1.55 40.85 0.34
N VAL A 214 -2.23 39.71 0.44
CA VAL A 214 -3.50 39.45 -0.23
C VAL A 214 -4.68 39.69 0.72
N VAL A 215 -5.68 40.44 0.24
CA VAL A 215 -6.89 40.78 1.01
C VAL A 215 -7.67 39.52 1.41
N ARG A 216 -7.94 39.36 2.71
CA ARG A 216 -8.63 38.18 3.28
C ARG A 216 -10.01 37.90 2.66
N SER A 217 -10.72 38.93 2.20
CA SER A 217 -12.09 38.83 1.64
C SER A 217 -12.19 38.12 0.28
N LEU A 218 -11.07 37.85 -0.41
CA LEU A 218 -11.04 37.20 -1.72
C LEU A 218 -10.67 35.70 -1.64
N ALA A 219 -10.84 35.07 -0.48
CA ALA A 219 -10.34 33.72 -0.20
C ALA A 219 -11.12 32.61 -0.90
N PRO A 220 -10.47 31.50 -1.29
CA PRO A 220 -11.21 30.32 -1.74
C PRO A 220 -12.15 29.93 -0.60
N GLN A 221 -13.44 29.79 -0.90
CA GLN A 221 -14.35 29.19 0.06
C GLN A 221 -14.04 27.70 0.10
N ASP A 222 -13.27 27.31 1.10
CA ASP A 222 -13.07 25.92 1.43
C ASP A 222 -14.43 25.31 1.84
N PRO A 223 -14.84 24.16 1.28
CA PRO A 223 -16.16 23.59 1.56
C PRO A 223 -16.41 23.29 3.05
N LEU A 224 -15.35 23.04 3.84
CA LEU A 224 -15.48 22.87 5.28
C LEU A 224 -15.71 24.21 5.97
N SER A 225 -15.11 25.31 5.50
CA SER A 225 -15.40 26.66 6.01
C SER A 225 -16.88 27.03 5.87
N ASP A 226 -17.54 26.66 4.77
CA ASP A 226 -18.99 26.90 4.57
C ASP A 226 -19.84 26.09 5.56
N LYS A 227 -19.43 24.85 5.85
CA LYS A 227 -20.08 24.02 6.89
C LYS A 227 -19.88 24.63 8.28
N ILE A 228 -18.69 25.11 8.59
CA ILE A 228 -18.39 25.81 9.85
C ILE A 228 -19.24 27.07 9.99
N ASP A 229 -19.39 27.88 8.94
CA ASP A 229 -20.25 29.06 8.95
C ASP A 229 -21.72 28.68 9.20
N LYS A 230 -22.20 27.61 8.57
CA LYS A 230 -23.55 27.08 8.79
C LYS A 230 -23.75 26.64 10.25
N TRP A 231 -22.81 25.89 10.82
CA TRP A 231 -22.86 25.45 12.22
C TRP A 231 -22.82 26.63 13.19
N SER A 232 -21.95 27.61 12.93
CA SER A 232 -21.81 28.84 13.72
C SER A 232 -23.12 29.64 13.73
N ARG A 233 -23.80 29.77 12.58
CA ARG A 233 -25.12 30.42 12.49
C ARG A 233 -26.18 29.69 13.32
N PHE A 234 -26.23 28.35 13.25
CA PHE A 234 -27.19 27.59 14.04
C PHE A 234 -26.99 27.77 15.55
N LEU A 235 -25.74 27.73 16.03
CA LEU A 235 -25.44 27.97 17.44
C LEU A 235 -25.72 29.42 17.86
N SER A 236 -25.49 30.38 16.98
CA SER A 236 -25.74 31.80 17.26
C SER A 236 -27.24 32.10 17.41
N ILE A 237 -28.09 31.48 16.60
CA ILE A 237 -29.56 31.63 16.68
C ILE A 237 -30.09 31.08 18.01
N ASP A 238 -29.61 29.89 18.41
CA ASP A 238 -30.10 29.22 19.60
C ASP A 238 -29.42 29.70 20.89
N ARG A 239 -28.46 30.62 20.81
CA ARG A 239 -27.61 31.06 21.94
C ARG A 239 -28.41 31.49 23.18
N ASP A 240 -29.48 32.25 22.97
CA ASP A 240 -30.33 32.78 24.04
C ASP A 240 -31.54 31.87 24.34
N SER A 241 -31.61 30.69 23.72
CA SER A 241 -32.68 29.71 23.94
C SER A 241 -32.46 28.90 25.23
N PRO A 242 -33.51 28.23 25.77
CA PRO A 242 -33.37 27.35 26.91
C PRO A 242 -32.27 26.29 26.68
N LYS A 243 -31.51 25.95 27.73
CA LYS A 243 -30.38 25.00 27.68
C LYS A 243 -30.69 23.72 26.88
N ARG A 244 -31.88 23.16 27.03
CA ARG A 244 -32.35 21.96 26.29
C ARG A 244 -32.33 22.13 24.77
N VAL A 245 -32.62 23.33 24.27
CA VAL A 245 -32.61 23.67 22.83
C VAL A 245 -31.16 23.77 22.33
N VAL A 246 -30.31 24.49 23.09
CA VAL A 246 -28.87 24.62 22.80
C VAL A 246 -28.19 23.24 22.76
N ASP A 247 -28.44 22.40 23.76
CA ASP A 247 -27.86 21.06 23.85
C ASP A 247 -28.30 20.18 22.66
N LYS A 248 -29.57 20.30 22.24
CA LYS A 248 -30.09 19.60 21.06
C LYS A 248 -29.41 20.07 19.77
N THR A 249 -29.16 21.36 19.63
CA THR A 249 -28.45 21.92 18.47
C THR A 249 -26.98 21.51 18.46
N ARG A 250 -26.31 21.50 19.62
CA ARG A 250 -24.95 20.96 19.77
C ARG A 250 -24.88 19.50 19.36
N GLN A 251 -25.78 18.66 19.85
CA GLN A 251 -25.83 17.24 19.49
C GLN A 251 -26.07 17.01 18.00
N ARG A 252 -26.95 17.81 17.38
CA ARG A 252 -27.19 17.75 15.93
C ARG A 252 -25.91 18.07 15.15
N ILE A 253 -25.23 19.16 15.49
CA ILE A 253 -23.99 19.56 14.82
C ILE A 253 -22.90 18.51 15.07
N ALA A 254 -22.76 18.00 16.30
CA ALA A 254 -21.80 16.95 16.62
C ALA A 254 -22.02 15.68 15.80
N ALA A 255 -23.28 15.32 15.51
CA ALA A 255 -23.61 14.21 14.61
C ALA A 255 -23.20 14.50 13.15
N GLU A 256 -23.45 15.71 12.64
CA GLU A 256 -22.99 16.15 11.30
C GLU A 256 -21.44 16.15 11.21
N VAL A 257 -20.75 16.59 12.26
CA VAL A 257 -19.28 16.60 12.33
C VAL A 257 -18.73 15.17 12.33
N LEU A 258 -19.33 14.25 13.09
CA LEU A 258 -18.94 12.83 13.07
C LEU A 258 -19.19 12.18 11.71
N GLU A 259 -20.27 12.56 11.03
CA GLU A 259 -20.54 12.11 9.67
C GLU A 259 -19.47 12.62 8.70
N GLU A 260 -19.10 13.90 8.77
CA GLU A 260 -18.04 14.50 7.96
C GLU A 260 -16.67 13.84 8.20
N ILE A 261 -16.29 13.64 9.46
CA ILE A 261 -15.07 12.89 9.84
C ILE A 261 -15.13 11.48 9.25
N GLY A 262 -16.30 10.84 9.34
CA GLY A 262 -16.58 9.54 8.75
C GLY A 262 -16.34 9.54 7.24
N GLU A 263 -16.97 10.44 6.49
CA GLU A 263 -16.84 10.57 5.04
C GLU A 263 -15.39 10.82 4.60
N ARG A 264 -14.70 11.76 5.25
CA ARG A 264 -13.29 12.08 4.96
C ARG A 264 -12.33 10.95 5.31
N ARG A 265 -12.62 10.17 6.36
CA ARG A 265 -11.94 8.90 6.67
C ARG A 265 -12.40 7.72 5.80
N GLY A 266 -13.32 7.95 4.86
CA GLY A 266 -13.85 6.97 3.91
C GLY A 266 -14.84 5.95 4.49
N ALA A 267 -15.51 6.26 5.60
CA ALA A 267 -16.47 5.41 6.31
C ALA A 267 -17.89 5.44 5.74
N LYS A 268 -18.25 6.45 4.95
CA LYS A 268 -19.50 6.55 4.20
C LYS A 268 -19.22 7.20 2.84
N SER A 269 -19.73 6.63 1.74
CA SER A 269 -19.73 7.22 0.39
C SER A 269 -20.86 8.27 0.29
N VAL A 270 -20.73 9.48 -0.27
CA VAL A 270 -20.73 9.91 -1.70
C VAL A 270 -20.68 11.46 -1.69
N SER A 271 -19.75 12.15 -2.35
CA SER A 271 -20.08 13.05 -3.49
C SER A 271 -18.83 13.41 -4.31
N LEU A 272 -19.03 13.56 -5.62
CA LEU A 272 -18.03 13.93 -6.64
C LEU A 272 -18.05 15.44 -6.82
N ASP A 273 -17.14 16.13 -6.16
CA ASP A 273 -16.32 17.22 -6.70
C ASP A 273 -15.32 17.63 -5.60
N GLU A 274 -14.09 17.97 -5.99
CA GLU A 274 -12.91 18.26 -5.14
C GLU A 274 -12.20 17.07 -4.41
N THR A 275 -12.80 15.89 -4.31
CA THR A 275 -12.24 14.70 -3.62
C THR A 275 -11.25 13.84 -4.45
N ASP A 276 -10.76 14.37 -5.58
CA ASP A 276 -10.00 13.64 -6.63
C ASP A 276 -8.50 13.41 -6.35
N LEU A 277 -8.00 13.81 -5.19
CA LEU A 277 -6.68 13.36 -4.70
C LEU A 277 -6.81 12.44 -3.47
N GLN A 278 -7.92 12.54 -2.73
CA GLN A 278 -8.13 11.88 -1.44
C GLN A 278 -8.74 10.47 -1.56
N ARG A 279 -9.43 10.17 -2.66
CA ARG A 279 -9.92 8.80 -2.91
C ARG A 279 -8.82 7.86 -3.39
N MET A 280 -7.65 8.36 -3.81
CA MET A 280 -6.48 7.52 -4.11
C MET A 280 -5.95 6.77 -2.85
N THR A 281 -6.40 7.13 -1.65
CA THR A 281 -5.69 6.82 -0.40
C THR A 281 -6.29 5.79 0.56
N LEU A 282 -7.45 5.17 0.31
CA LEU A 282 -8.05 4.33 1.37
C LEU A 282 -7.25 3.06 1.74
N THR A 283 -6.57 2.39 0.80
CA THR A 283 -5.83 1.16 1.13
C THR A 283 -4.35 1.37 1.48
N ARG A 284 -3.96 1.24 2.75
CA ARG A 284 -2.54 1.20 3.17
C ARG A 284 -1.92 -0.16 2.80
N TRP A 285 -0.84 -0.12 2.03
CA TRP A 285 -0.14 -1.31 1.53
C TRP A 285 1.17 -1.52 2.25
N ASN A 286 1.32 -2.63 2.98
CA ASN A 286 2.63 -3.00 3.50
C ASN A 286 3.57 -3.42 2.37
N ILE A 287 4.67 -2.69 2.21
CA ILE A 287 5.73 -2.96 1.24
C ILE A 287 6.78 -3.85 1.90
N HIS A 288 6.89 -5.10 1.44
CA HIS A 288 7.91 -6.04 1.93
C HIS A 288 9.12 -6.16 1.00
N ALA A 289 9.19 -5.31 -0.04
CA ALA A 289 10.39 -5.18 -0.86
C ALA A 289 11.47 -4.44 -0.05
N LEU A 290 12.67 -4.99 0.00
CA LEU A 290 13.82 -4.35 0.64
C LEU A 290 14.30 -3.23 -0.28
N ARG A 291 13.78 -2.03 -0.04
CA ARG A 291 14.15 -0.76 -0.68
C ARG A 291 14.02 0.37 0.34
N PRO A 292 14.66 1.53 0.12
CA PRO A 292 14.55 2.65 1.06
C PRO A 292 13.12 3.23 1.18
N ASP A 293 12.31 3.14 0.11
CA ASP A 293 10.87 3.48 0.12
C ASP A 293 9.97 2.39 0.73
N GLY A 294 10.55 1.30 1.23
CA GLY A 294 9.86 0.13 1.75
C GLY A 294 9.78 0.11 3.29
N PRO A 295 10.23 -0.98 3.95
CA PRO A 295 10.10 -1.17 5.40
C PRO A 295 10.67 -0.04 6.27
N THR A 296 11.69 0.67 5.80
CA THR A 296 12.37 1.72 6.56
C THR A 296 11.59 3.02 6.64
N ALA A 297 10.65 3.26 5.73
CA ALA A 297 9.94 4.52 5.61
C ALA A 297 8.44 4.40 5.95
N THR A 298 8.06 3.35 6.68
CA THR A 298 6.66 3.06 7.03
C THR A 298 5.98 4.21 7.77
N ASP A 299 6.71 4.96 8.58
CA ASP A 299 6.16 6.11 9.33
C ASP A 299 5.70 7.23 8.38
N HIS A 300 6.21 7.26 7.15
CA HIS A 300 5.84 8.21 6.10
C HIS A 300 4.97 7.59 4.99
N GLU A 301 4.48 6.36 5.19
CA GLU A 301 3.74 5.58 4.18
C GLU A 301 2.52 6.32 3.58
N PRO A 302 1.70 7.07 4.36
CA PRO A 302 0.58 7.83 3.77
C PRO A 302 1.02 8.77 2.64
N MET A 303 2.13 9.49 2.85
CA MET A 303 2.71 10.41 1.88
C MET A 303 3.39 9.69 0.72
N LEU A 304 4.25 8.72 1.03
CA LEU A 304 4.99 7.98 0.01
C LEU A 304 4.06 7.19 -0.92
N LYS A 305 2.91 6.72 -0.41
CA LYS A 305 1.89 6.08 -1.23
C LYS A 305 1.37 7.00 -2.33
N MET A 306 1.12 8.28 -2.03
CA MET A 306 0.61 9.21 -3.04
C MET A 306 1.64 9.52 -4.12
N PHE A 307 2.91 9.65 -3.76
CA PHE A 307 3.98 9.82 -4.76
C PHE A 307 4.08 8.59 -5.67
N ARG A 308 4.06 7.38 -5.11
CA ARG A 308 4.07 6.13 -5.91
C ARG A 308 2.83 5.97 -6.78
N GLY A 309 1.66 6.42 -6.31
CA GLY A 309 0.40 6.37 -7.06
C GLY A 309 0.41 7.16 -8.37
N ASN A 310 1.34 8.10 -8.53
CA ASN A 310 1.53 8.88 -9.76
C ASN A 310 2.51 8.22 -10.75
N ILE A 311 3.10 7.08 -10.40
CA ILE A 311 4.07 6.37 -11.24
C ILE A 311 3.41 5.11 -11.79
N ASN A 312 3.66 4.82 -13.06
CA ASN A 312 3.35 3.53 -13.65
C ASN A 312 4.58 2.90 -14.30
N ILE A 313 5.24 1.98 -13.60
CA ILE A 313 6.48 1.33 -14.07
C ILE A 313 6.30 0.50 -15.35
N LEU A 314 5.07 0.24 -15.80
CA LEU A 314 4.83 -0.45 -17.07
C LEU A 314 5.15 0.40 -18.31
N ASP A 315 5.27 1.72 -18.14
CA ASP A 315 5.80 2.62 -19.17
C ASP A 315 7.27 2.28 -19.49
N PHE A 316 8.03 1.77 -18.52
CA PHE A 316 9.41 1.33 -18.74
C PHE A 316 9.46 0.03 -19.56
N GLU A 317 9.73 0.18 -20.86
CA GLU A 317 9.69 -0.91 -21.85
C GLU A 317 10.50 -2.16 -21.49
N PRO A 318 11.75 -2.07 -20.96
CA PRO A 318 12.52 -3.24 -20.57
C PRO A 318 11.80 -4.10 -19.52
N LEU A 319 11.15 -3.49 -18.52
CA LEU A 319 10.40 -4.22 -17.51
C LEU A 319 9.22 -4.97 -18.14
N TYR A 320 8.45 -4.28 -18.99
CA TYR A 320 7.30 -4.87 -19.66
C TYR A 320 7.69 -6.11 -20.48
N LYS A 321 8.76 -6.00 -21.28
CA LYS A 321 9.28 -7.13 -22.08
C LYS A 321 9.85 -8.25 -21.23
N ILE A 322 10.59 -7.95 -20.17
CA ILE A 322 11.11 -8.95 -19.24
C ILE A 322 9.98 -9.71 -18.55
N CYS A 323 8.95 -9.02 -18.08
CA CYS A 323 7.78 -9.67 -17.49
C CYS A 323 7.11 -10.62 -18.49
N LYS A 324 6.99 -10.23 -19.77
CA LYS A 324 6.49 -11.13 -20.82
C LYS A 324 7.35 -12.37 -21.02
N LEU A 325 8.67 -12.18 -21.10
CA LEU A 325 9.63 -13.29 -21.23
C LEU A 325 9.52 -14.26 -20.05
N LEU A 326 9.48 -13.72 -18.83
CA LEU A 326 9.42 -14.50 -17.59
C LEU A 326 8.02 -14.99 -17.23
N SER A 327 7.00 -14.68 -18.03
CA SER A 327 5.59 -15.03 -17.79
C SER A 327 5.38 -16.53 -17.55
N LYS A 328 6.21 -17.41 -18.14
CA LYS A 328 6.18 -18.87 -17.95
C LYS A 328 7.39 -19.42 -17.17
N CYS A 329 8.29 -18.55 -16.70
CA CYS A 329 9.48 -18.96 -15.94
C CYS A 329 9.13 -19.27 -14.48
N GLU A 330 9.60 -20.42 -13.98
CA GLU A 330 9.49 -20.81 -12.56
C GLU A 330 10.85 -21.07 -11.90
N GLN A 331 11.95 -20.74 -12.59
CA GLN A 331 13.30 -20.87 -12.06
C GLN A 331 13.67 -19.64 -11.25
N ALA A 332 14.22 -19.83 -10.05
CA ALA A 332 14.69 -18.75 -9.20
C ALA A 332 15.97 -18.09 -9.76
N GLY A 333 16.13 -16.79 -9.48
CA GLY A 333 17.36 -16.06 -9.80
C GLY A 333 17.45 -15.50 -11.21
N ARG A 334 16.29 -15.31 -11.86
CA ARG A 334 16.12 -14.55 -13.10
C ARG A 334 15.63 -13.12 -12.76
N PRO A 335 15.60 -12.18 -13.71
CA PRO A 335 16.32 -12.21 -14.98
C PRO A 335 17.85 -12.18 -14.78
N VAL A 336 18.59 -12.67 -15.77
CA VAL A 336 20.04 -12.47 -15.92
C VAL A 336 20.33 -11.44 -17.01
N ALA A 337 21.52 -10.85 -17.01
CA ALA A 337 21.86 -9.79 -17.96
C ALA A 337 21.70 -10.19 -19.43
N SER A 338 21.94 -11.46 -19.79
CA SER A 338 21.72 -11.97 -21.16
C SER A 338 20.24 -11.98 -21.58
N GLU A 339 19.31 -12.20 -20.64
CA GLU A 339 17.87 -12.12 -20.93
C GLU A 339 17.44 -10.66 -21.12
N VAL A 340 18.05 -9.75 -20.37
CA VAL A 340 17.85 -8.31 -20.55
C VAL A 340 18.38 -7.84 -21.89
N ASP A 341 19.58 -8.25 -22.27
CA ASP A 341 20.18 -8.01 -23.59
C ASP A 341 19.22 -8.49 -24.69
N MET A 342 18.77 -9.74 -24.61
CA MET A 342 17.85 -10.35 -25.58
C MET A 342 16.56 -9.54 -25.80
N VAL A 343 15.92 -9.01 -24.75
CA VAL A 343 14.65 -8.26 -24.91
C VAL A 343 14.83 -6.79 -25.22
N THR A 344 15.97 -6.20 -24.83
CA THR A 344 16.25 -4.78 -25.04
C THR A 344 17.04 -4.50 -26.31
N GLY A 345 17.77 -5.49 -26.84
CA GLY A 345 18.72 -5.32 -27.94
C GLY A 345 19.94 -4.48 -27.55
N THR A 346 20.25 -4.36 -26.26
CA THR A 346 21.32 -3.48 -25.76
C THR A 346 22.59 -4.27 -25.42
N LYS A 347 23.76 -3.72 -25.78
CA LYS A 347 25.07 -4.32 -25.46
C LYS A 347 25.16 -4.77 -24.00
N ARG A 348 25.78 -5.92 -23.74
CA ARG A 348 25.93 -6.58 -22.41
C ARG A 348 26.15 -5.64 -21.21
N ARG A 349 27.00 -4.60 -21.33
CA ARG A 349 27.23 -3.62 -20.24
C ARG A 349 25.96 -2.84 -19.87
N MET A 350 25.20 -2.39 -20.86
CA MET A 350 23.93 -1.69 -20.65
C MET A 350 22.88 -2.64 -20.06
N ALA A 351 22.83 -3.89 -20.53
CA ALA A 351 21.94 -4.90 -19.96
C ALA A 351 22.18 -5.15 -18.47
N HIS A 352 23.43 -5.10 -18.00
CA HIS A 352 23.77 -5.15 -16.57
C HIS A 352 23.21 -3.94 -15.80
N TYR A 353 23.34 -2.71 -16.33
CA TYR A 353 22.77 -1.54 -15.69
C TYR A 353 21.24 -1.58 -15.65
N THR A 354 20.60 -1.98 -16.75
CA THR A 354 19.13 -2.16 -16.81
C THR A 354 18.66 -3.23 -15.82
N LEU A 355 19.41 -4.35 -15.67
CA LEU A 355 19.11 -5.36 -14.66
C LEU A 355 19.16 -4.80 -13.23
N HIS A 356 20.14 -3.94 -12.95
CA HIS A 356 20.24 -3.25 -11.67
C HIS A 356 19.04 -2.34 -11.41
N ARG A 357 18.60 -1.54 -12.39
CA ARG A 357 17.37 -0.73 -12.29
C ARG A 357 16.14 -1.58 -12.03
N MET A 358 16.00 -2.68 -12.79
CA MET A 358 14.87 -3.60 -12.62
C MET A 358 14.80 -4.22 -11.23
N ALA A 359 15.92 -4.36 -10.51
CA ALA A 359 15.88 -4.88 -9.14
C ALA A 359 15.07 -4.00 -8.15
N MET A 360 14.83 -2.72 -8.49
CA MET A 360 13.96 -1.83 -7.71
C MET A 360 12.46 -2.03 -8.01
N ILE A 361 12.13 -2.44 -9.23
CA ILE A 361 10.75 -2.42 -9.77
C ILE A 361 10.21 -3.79 -10.21
N LEU A 362 11.04 -4.83 -10.18
CA LEU A 362 10.67 -6.22 -10.45
C LEU A 362 10.76 -7.05 -9.17
N THR A 363 9.75 -7.89 -8.95
CA THR A 363 9.64 -8.74 -7.76
C THR A 363 9.63 -10.22 -8.12
N GLU A 364 10.29 -11.02 -7.28
CA GLU A 364 10.11 -12.47 -7.22
C GLU A 364 9.08 -12.78 -6.13
N ARG A 365 8.05 -13.55 -6.47
CA ARG A 365 6.99 -13.96 -5.53
C ARG A 365 6.85 -15.47 -5.50
N TYR A 366 7.03 -16.05 -4.32
CA TYR A 366 6.84 -17.46 -4.05
C TYR A 366 5.40 -17.70 -3.57
N LEU A 367 4.76 -18.70 -4.16
CA LEU A 367 3.38 -19.09 -3.92
C LEU A 367 3.36 -20.47 -3.26
N PRO A 368 2.95 -20.60 -1.99
CA PRO A 368 3.00 -21.87 -1.29
C PRO A 368 1.86 -22.78 -1.74
N THR A 369 2.21 -23.97 -2.17
CA THR A 369 1.25 -25.06 -2.34
C THR A 369 0.96 -25.66 -0.96
N LEU A 370 0.07 -25.04 -0.18
CA LEU A 370 -0.20 -25.48 1.20
C LEU A 370 -0.67 -26.95 1.28
N SER A 371 -1.44 -27.41 0.29
CA SER A 371 -1.89 -28.80 0.19
C SER A 371 -0.71 -29.81 0.18
N LYS A 372 0.40 -29.49 -0.50
CA LYS A 372 1.65 -30.28 -0.48
C LYS A 372 2.26 -30.38 0.92
N MET A 373 2.02 -29.39 1.77
CA MET A 373 2.52 -29.34 3.13
C MET A 373 1.53 -29.94 4.15
N GLY A 374 0.36 -30.41 3.70
CA GLY A 374 -0.72 -30.86 4.58
C GLY A 374 -1.47 -29.72 5.27
N LEU A 375 -1.41 -28.51 4.72
CA LEU A 375 -1.97 -27.28 5.29
C LEU A 375 -3.07 -26.69 4.39
N ARG A 376 -3.87 -25.79 4.94
CA ARG A 376 -4.85 -24.96 4.23
C ARG A 376 -4.97 -23.57 4.83
N TYR A 377 -5.58 -22.67 4.09
CA TYR A 377 -5.98 -21.35 4.58
C TYR A 377 -7.36 -21.41 5.23
N ARG A 378 -7.55 -20.65 6.31
CA ARG A 378 -8.88 -20.28 6.84
C ARG A 378 -9.04 -18.78 6.86
N PHE A 379 -10.05 -18.28 6.16
CA PHE A 379 -10.47 -16.88 6.21
C PHE A 379 -11.63 -16.75 7.18
N VAL A 380 -11.54 -15.76 8.06
CA VAL A 380 -12.51 -15.50 9.13
C VAL A 380 -12.91 -14.03 9.06
N PHE A 381 -14.14 -13.76 8.65
CA PHE A 381 -14.71 -12.42 8.50
C PHE A 381 -15.55 -12.05 9.72
N THR A 382 -15.22 -10.94 10.37
CA THR A 382 -15.86 -10.49 11.61
C THR A 382 -16.51 -9.12 11.42
N GLU A 383 -17.62 -8.87 12.12
CA GLU A 383 -18.31 -7.59 12.12
C GLU A 383 -17.41 -6.45 12.62
N LYS A 384 -16.56 -6.72 13.61
CA LYS A 384 -15.64 -5.74 14.20
C LYS A 384 -14.24 -5.84 13.59
N GLN A 385 -13.55 -4.70 13.53
CA GLN A 385 -12.13 -4.63 13.10
C GLN A 385 -11.17 -5.36 14.05
N LYS A 386 -11.47 -5.38 15.35
CA LYS A 386 -10.69 -6.12 16.35
C LYS A 386 -11.09 -7.59 16.24
N PRO A 387 -10.18 -8.50 15.88
CA PRO A 387 -10.50 -9.91 15.74
C PRO A 387 -10.86 -10.46 17.11
N SER A 388 -11.95 -11.22 17.19
CA SER A 388 -12.35 -11.97 18.38
C SER A 388 -11.53 -13.24 18.56
N ILE A 389 -10.81 -13.68 17.53
CA ILE A 389 -10.17 -14.98 17.44
C ILE A 389 -8.65 -14.78 17.34
N THR A 390 -7.93 -15.38 18.29
CA THR A 390 -6.46 -15.46 18.32
C THR A 390 -6.01 -16.86 17.95
N SER A 391 -4.93 -16.98 17.18
CA SER A 391 -4.40 -18.28 16.73
C SER A 391 -2.92 -18.21 16.41
N ALA A 392 -2.21 -19.28 16.72
CA ALA A 392 -0.81 -19.47 16.34
C ALA A 392 -0.62 -19.47 14.81
N GLY A 393 -1.67 -19.82 14.07
CA GLY A 393 -1.72 -19.91 12.61
C GLY A 393 -1.98 -18.59 11.89
N LEU A 394 -2.20 -17.47 12.61
CA LEU A 394 -2.50 -16.18 11.97
C LEU A 394 -1.38 -15.76 11.01
N ILE A 395 -1.70 -15.54 9.74
CA ILE A 395 -0.77 -15.00 8.73
C ILE A 395 -1.11 -13.58 8.29
N LYS A 396 -2.39 -13.16 8.37
CA LYS A 396 -2.81 -11.83 7.95
C LYS A 396 -3.97 -11.31 8.78
N LYS A 397 -3.97 -10.01 9.05
CA LYS A 397 -5.12 -9.27 9.59
C LYS A 397 -5.45 -8.13 8.64
N MET A 398 -6.70 -8.01 8.24
CA MET A 398 -7.19 -7.03 7.27
C MET A 398 -8.31 -6.20 7.89
N VAL A 399 -8.30 -4.90 7.61
CA VAL A 399 -9.37 -3.98 7.96
C VAL A 399 -10.17 -3.68 6.70
N LEU A 400 -11.47 -3.90 6.77
CA LEU A 400 -12.41 -3.74 5.67
C LEU A 400 -13.29 -2.51 5.90
N SER A 401 -13.91 -2.01 4.84
CA SER A 401 -14.97 -1.00 4.94
C SER A 401 -16.05 -1.23 3.89
N GLU A 402 -17.20 -0.59 4.13
CA GLU A 402 -18.39 -0.66 3.25
C GLU A 402 -18.97 -2.08 3.13
N SER A 403 -18.92 -2.83 4.23
CA SER A 403 -19.51 -4.16 4.37
C SER A 403 -20.06 -4.38 5.77
N SER A 404 -20.90 -5.41 5.95
CA SER A 404 -21.33 -5.87 7.28
C SER A 404 -20.19 -6.43 8.14
N HIS A 405 -19.00 -6.62 7.56
CA HIS A 405 -17.83 -7.20 8.20
C HIS A 405 -16.65 -6.25 8.09
N ASP A 406 -16.27 -5.60 9.19
CA ASP A 406 -15.15 -4.64 9.18
C ASP A 406 -13.78 -5.31 9.36
N GLY A 407 -13.73 -6.60 9.70
CA GLY A 407 -12.50 -7.35 9.95
C GLY A 407 -12.39 -8.62 9.13
N CYS A 408 -11.18 -8.95 8.68
CA CYS A 408 -10.86 -10.27 8.14
C CYS A 408 -9.51 -10.75 8.68
N THR A 409 -9.46 -11.99 9.17
CA THR A 409 -8.21 -12.67 9.54
C THR A 409 -7.99 -13.89 8.66
N VAL A 410 -6.72 -14.15 8.35
CA VAL A 410 -6.33 -15.30 7.55
C VAL A 410 -5.35 -16.13 8.37
N HIS A 411 -5.65 -17.42 8.49
CA HIS A 411 -4.88 -18.38 9.26
C HIS A 411 -4.41 -19.52 8.37
N ILE A 412 -3.32 -20.17 8.76
CA ILE A 412 -2.86 -21.45 8.20
C ILE A 412 -3.08 -22.52 9.26
N GLU A 413 -3.70 -23.63 8.86
CA GLU A 413 -4.01 -24.77 9.73
C GLU A 413 -3.79 -26.10 8.98
N PRO A 414 -3.61 -27.22 9.70
CA PRO A 414 -3.66 -28.56 9.11
C PRO A 414 -4.95 -28.84 8.32
N MET A 415 -4.86 -29.68 7.29
CA MET A 415 -6.00 -30.03 6.43
C MET A 415 -7.15 -30.73 7.16
N ASP A 416 -6.84 -31.42 8.25
CA ASP A 416 -7.73 -32.17 9.15
C ASP A 416 -8.24 -31.34 10.34
N SER A 417 -7.75 -30.10 10.51
CA SER A 417 -8.22 -29.19 11.57
C SER A 417 -9.73 -28.96 11.49
N GLU A 418 -10.42 -28.94 12.63
CA GLU A 418 -11.85 -28.58 12.68
C GLU A 418 -12.06 -27.06 12.64
N GLY A 419 -11.04 -26.29 13.08
CA GLY A 419 -11.11 -24.85 13.22
C GLY A 419 -11.31 -24.41 14.68
N PRO A 420 -11.59 -23.12 14.90
CA PRO A 420 -11.84 -22.60 16.24
C PRO A 420 -13.14 -23.16 16.83
N THR A 421 -13.07 -23.87 17.96
CA THR A 421 -14.19 -24.59 18.58
C THR A 421 -15.10 -23.72 19.46
N ASN A 422 -14.60 -22.66 20.11
CA ASN A 422 -15.34 -21.95 21.19
C ASN A 422 -15.40 -20.40 21.08
N SER A 423 -14.90 -19.78 20.01
CA SER A 423 -14.63 -18.32 19.99
C SER A 423 -15.22 -17.56 18.78
N VAL A 424 -16.11 -18.18 18.03
CA VAL A 424 -16.65 -17.60 16.79
C VAL A 424 -18.03 -17.01 17.02
N SER A 425 -18.18 -15.71 16.80
CA SER A 425 -19.50 -15.05 16.77
C SER A 425 -20.41 -15.71 15.72
N PRO A 426 -21.71 -15.90 15.99
CA PRO A 426 -22.64 -16.51 15.03
C PRO A 426 -22.71 -15.77 13.68
N ASN A 427 -22.37 -14.48 13.65
CA ASN A 427 -22.37 -13.68 12.41
C ASN A 427 -21.04 -13.72 11.64
N CYS A 428 -20.07 -14.52 12.10
CA CYS A 428 -18.78 -14.67 11.45
C CYS A 428 -18.89 -15.56 10.21
N ILE A 429 -18.28 -15.15 9.10
CA ILE A 429 -18.14 -16.00 7.92
C ILE A 429 -16.79 -16.70 7.96
N GLN A 430 -16.79 -18.01 7.77
CA GLN A 430 -15.57 -18.81 7.68
C GLN A 430 -15.46 -19.48 6.31
N MET A 431 -14.29 -19.40 5.69
CA MET A 431 -14.00 -20.08 4.42
C MET A 431 -12.65 -20.77 4.51
N THR A 432 -12.63 -22.09 4.29
CA THR A 432 -11.40 -22.87 4.17
C THR A 432 -11.01 -22.99 2.69
N LEU A 433 -9.74 -22.78 2.37
CA LEU A 433 -9.25 -22.67 0.99
C LEU A 433 -7.88 -23.33 0.87
N ASN A 434 -7.66 -24.09 -0.20
CA ASN A 434 -6.53 -25.03 -0.27
C ASN A 434 -5.55 -24.71 -1.41
N SER A 435 -5.95 -23.82 -2.31
CA SER A 435 -5.14 -23.40 -3.44
C SER A 435 -5.29 -21.91 -3.68
N GLU A 436 -4.26 -21.34 -4.31
CA GLU A 436 -4.24 -19.95 -4.72
C GLU A 436 -3.86 -19.79 -6.20
N LEU A 437 -4.28 -18.67 -6.74
CA LEU A 437 -4.07 -18.26 -8.12
C LEU A 437 -3.77 -16.77 -8.15
N ILE A 438 -2.76 -16.38 -8.90
CA ILE A 438 -2.44 -14.99 -9.18
C ILE A 438 -2.51 -14.75 -10.67
N SER A 439 -3.16 -13.67 -11.03
CA SER A 439 -3.30 -13.15 -12.39
C SER A 439 -2.92 -11.69 -12.41
N MET A 440 -2.02 -11.30 -13.31
CA MET A 440 -1.77 -9.92 -13.69
C MET A 440 -1.79 -9.80 -15.22
N ARG A 441 -2.63 -8.91 -15.74
CA ARG A 441 -2.87 -8.72 -17.18
C ARG A 441 -2.17 -7.49 -17.70
N LEU A 442 -0.93 -7.64 -18.18
CA LEU A 442 -0.15 -6.51 -18.70
C LEU A 442 -0.71 -5.95 -20.01
N ASP A 443 -1.51 -6.73 -20.72
CA ASP A 443 -2.22 -6.32 -21.94
C ASP A 443 -3.46 -5.46 -21.67
N LEU A 444 -3.94 -5.37 -20.43
CA LEU A 444 -4.94 -4.36 -20.05
C LEU A 444 -4.32 -2.98 -19.83
N TYR A 445 -2.99 -2.86 -19.79
CA TYR A 445 -2.33 -1.57 -19.75
C TYR A 445 -2.06 -1.07 -21.16
N ASP A 446 -2.72 0.03 -21.54
CA ASP A 446 -2.47 0.68 -22.81
C ASP A 446 -1.29 1.64 -22.67
N LYS A 447 -0.16 1.26 -23.28
CA LYS A 447 1.06 2.06 -23.29
C LYS A 447 0.93 3.37 -24.07
N LYS A 448 -0.02 3.49 -25.02
CA LYS A 448 -0.22 4.71 -25.80
C LYS A 448 -0.94 5.76 -24.97
N SER A 449 -2.07 5.39 -24.36
CA SER A 449 -2.81 6.30 -23.48
C SER A 449 -2.23 6.37 -22.06
N LYS A 450 -1.30 5.47 -21.71
CA LYS A 450 -0.74 5.29 -20.35
C LYS A 450 -1.80 4.97 -19.29
N THR A 451 -2.90 4.35 -19.70
CA THR A 451 -4.03 4.03 -18.82
C THR A 451 -4.34 2.54 -18.77
N TRP A 452 -5.01 2.13 -17.69
CA TRP A 452 -5.57 0.79 -17.57
C TRP A 452 -6.94 0.71 -18.25
N ILE A 453 -7.07 -0.16 -19.25
CA ILE A 453 -8.33 -0.51 -19.88
C ILE A 453 -9.11 -1.41 -18.92
N LEU A 454 -10.28 -0.93 -18.48
CA LEU A 454 -11.13 -1.62 -17.52
C LEU A 454 -12.57 -1.64 -17.99
N GLU A 455 -13.07 -2.82 -18.37
CA GLU A 455 -14.42 -3.02 -18.89
C GLU A 455 -15.13 -4.18 -18.16
N PRO A 456 -15.40 -4.05 -16.85
CA PRO A 456 -15.90 -5.14 -16.01
C PRO A 456 -17.32 -5.56 -16.41
N TRP A 457 -18.13 -4.66 -16.97
CA TRP A 457 -19.50 -4.92 -17.41
C TRP A 457 -19.57 -5.84 -18.65
N LYS A 458 -18.52 -5.90 -19.47
CA LYS A 458 -18.53 -6.76 -20.65
C LYS A 458 -18.52 -8.23 -20.23
N PRO A 459 -19.29 -9.11 -20.91
CA PRO A 459 -19.20 -10.56 -20.69
C PRO A 459 -17.77 -11.03 -20.94
N ALA A 460 -17.38 -12.15 -20.33
CA ALA A 460 -16.11 -12.78 -20.68
C ALA A 460 -16.17 -13.09 -22.19
N SER A 461 -15.35 -12.42 -23.01
CA SER A 461 -15.19 -12.84 -24.40
C SER A 461 -14.61 -14.25 -24.40
N LYS A 462 -14.94 -15.08 -25.42
CA LYS A 462 -14.30 -16.39 -25.64
C LYS A 462 -12.82 -16.25 -25.31
N ILE A 463 -12.35 -17.10 -24.38
CA ILE A 463 -11.02 -17.05 -23.77
C ILE A 463 -10.01 -16.64 -24.84
N LEU A 464 -9.53 -15.39 -24.78
CA LEU A 464 -8.35 -15.01 -25.54
C LEU A 464 -7.28 -15.99 -25.09
N GLU A 465 -6.68 -16.73 -26.03
CA GLU A 465 -5.56 -17.61 -25.72
C GLU A 465 -4.57 -16.84 -24.84
N ARG A 466 -4.17 -17.45 -23.73
CA ARG A 466 -3.33 -16.78 -22.73
C ARG A 466 -2.03 -16.34 -23.40
N ASN A 467 -1.96 -15.06 -23.76
CA ASN A 467 -0.80 -14.48 -24.41
C ASN A 467 0.35 -14.31 -23.41
N HIS A 468 1.55 -14.02 -23.91
CA HIS A 468 2.74 -13.79 -23.07
C HIS A 468 2.63 -12.54 -22.17
N SER A 469 1.63 -11.67 -22.38
CA SER A 469 1.34 -10.49 -21.55
C SER A 469 0.53 -10.83 -20.31
N TRP A 470 0.10 -12.08 -20.16
CA TRP A 470 -0.65 -12.55 -19.01
C TRP A 470 0.28 -13.26 -18.02
N LEU A 471 0.60 -12.59 -16.92
CA LEU A 471 1.34 -13.19 -15.81
C LEU A 471 0.37 -14.02 -14.96
N TYR A 472 0.48 -15.34 -15.04
CA TYR A 472 -0.47 -16.25 -14.40
C TYR A 472 0.25 -17.39 -13.68
N ARG A 473 -0.08 -17.60 -12.40
CA ARG A 473 0.37 -18.76 -11.63
C ARG A 473 -0.76 -19.31 -10.78
N LYS A 474 -0.84 -20.62 -10.67
CA LYS A 474 -1.80 -21.33 -9.84
C LYS A 474 -1.07 -22.44 -9.10
N THR A 475 -1.33 -22.57 -7.80
CA THR A 475 -0.93 -23.76 -7.05
C THR A 475 -1.95 -24.85 -7.32
N GLU A 476 -1.51 -26.03 -7.74
CA GLU A 476 -2.43 -27.13 -8.02
C GLU A 476 -3.00 -27.71 -6.73
N TYR A 477 -4.19 -28.30 -6.86
CA TYR A 477 -4.70 -29.16 -5.81
C TYR A 477 -3.97 -30.48 -5.93
N ASP A 478 -2.94 -30.66 -5.12
CA ASP A 478 -2.15 -31.87 -5.19
C ASP A 478 -2.86 -33.02 -4.46
N THR A 479 -3.04 -34.13 -5.17
CA THR A 479 -3.53 -35.39 -4.60
C THR A 479 -2.39 -36.32 -4.19
N LYS A 480 -1.14 -35.96 -4.51
CA LYS A 480 0.05 -36.72 -4.12
C LYS A 480 0.28 -36.60 -2.60
N PRO A 481 1.05 -37.55 -2.01
CA PRO A 481 1.36 -37.51 -0.59
C PRO A 481 2.04 -36.19 -0.19
N THR A 482 1.74 -35.76 1.03
CA THR A 482 2.33 -34.57 1.63
C THR A 482 3.85 -34.72 1.73
N VAL A 483 4.56 -33.64 1.45
CA VAL A 483 6.03 -33.61 1.52
C VAL A 483 6.42 -33.40 2.98
N LYS A 484 7.22 -34.33 3.52
CA LYS A 484 7.80 -34.17 4.85
C LYS A 484 8.91 -33.11 4.82
N LEU A 485 8.64 -31.96 5.44
CA LEU A 485 9.57 -30.83 5.49
C LEU A 485 10.58 -31.01 6.63
N THR A 486 11.84 -30.71 6.34
CA THR A 486 12.90 -30.59 7.36
C THR A 486 12.78 -29.25 8.08
N THR A 487 13.29 -29.15 9.32
CA THR A 487 13.33 -27.88 10.08
C THR A 487 14.00 -26.75 9.27
N ARG A 488 15.04 -27.06 8.51
CA ARG A 488 15.72 -26.06 7.65
C ARG A 488 14.85 -25.56 6.51
N GLN A 489 13.97 -26.40 5.95
CA GLN A 489 12.99 -25.94 4.96
C GLN A 489 11.93 -25.06 5.63
N ILE A 490 11.45 -25.41 6.83
CA ILE A 490 10.52 -24.59 7.62
C ILE A 490 11.12 -23.20 7.93
N ASP A 491 12.41 -23.15 8.29
CA ASP A 491 13.15 -21.89 8.50
C ASP A 491 13.15 -20.97 7.27
N LEU A 492 13.04 -21.54 6.06
CA LEU A 492 13.06 -20.79 4.81
C LEU A 492 11.67 -20.32 4.36
N ILE A 493 10.59 -21.06 4.69
CA ILE A 493 9.27 -20.78 4.15
C ILE A 493 8.79 -19.39 4.53
N GLY A 494 8.78 -19.05 5.82
CA GLY A 494 8.28 -17.75 6.30
C GLY A 494 8.97 -16.57 5.59
N PRO A 495 10.32 -16.46 5.63
CA PRO A 495 11.04 -15.40 4.94
C PRO A 495 10.79 -15.35 3.42
N LEU A 496 10.69 -16.50 2.74
CA LEU A 496 10.42 -16.56 1.29
C LEU A 496 9.02 -16.06 0.92
N LEU A 497 8.03 -16.27 1.78
CA LEU A 497 6.64 -15.85 1.55
C LEU A 497 6.43 -14.36 1.79
N THR A 498 7.10 -13.81 2.82
CA THR A 498 6.99 -12.40 3.15
C THR A 498 7.74 -11.53 2.15
N PHE A 499 8.99 -11.89 1.82
CA PHE A 499 9.90 -11.05 1.07
C PHE A 499 9.63 -11.04 -0.44
N ARG A 500 9.62 -9.85 -1.05
CA ARG A 500 9.33 -9.65 -2.48
C ARG A 500 10.47 -8.92 -3.19
N GLY A 501 11.55 -9.64 -3.50
CA GLY A 501 12.66 -9.07 -4.23
C GLY A 501 13.53 -10.10 -4.91
N LEU A 502 14.33 -9.61 -5.86
CA LEU A 502 15.20 -10.46 -6.68
C LEU A 502 16.28 -11.14 -5.83
N ARG A 503 16.96 -12.11 -6.44
CA ARG A 503 18.02 -12.93 -5.83
C ARG A 503 19.02 -12.17 -4.95
N LYS A 504 19.54 -11.01 -5.38
CA LYS A 504 20.54 -10.26 -4.59
C LYS A 504 19.97 -9.83 -3.24
N SER A 505 18.83 -9.15 -3.23
CA SER A 505 18.15 -8.68 -2.02
C SER A 505 17.62 -9.84 -1.16
N ARG A 506 17.14 -10.92 -1.80
CA ARG A 506 16.76 -12.14 -1.08
C ARG A 506 17.95 -12.73 -0.34
N MET A 507 19.09 -12.86 -1.01
CA MET A 507 20.25 -13.50 -0.39
C MET A 507 20.85 -12.67 0.73
N TRP A 508 20.87 -11.35 0.56
CA TRP A 508 21.19 -10.43 1.64
C TRP A 508 20.31 -10.65 2.88
N MET A 509 19.00 -10.79 2.71
CA MET A 509 18.07 -11.05 3.82
C MET A 509 18.36 -12.40 4.51
N MET A 510 18.58 -13.45 3.72
CA MET A 510 18.83 -14.80 4.25
C MET A 510 20.14 -14.85 5.05
N GLU A 511 21.19 -14.20 4.55
CA GLU A 511 22.47 -14.07 5.27
C GLU A 511 22.30 -13.36 6.62
N ARG A 512 21.50 -12.29 6.66
CA ARG A 512 21.20 -11.54 7.88
C ARG A 512 20.43 -12.35 8.91
N LEU A 513 19.57 -13.26 8.45
CA LEU A 513 18.90 -14.22 9.32
C LEU A 513 19.85 -15.31 9.86
N GLY A 514 21.07 -15.42 9.33
CA GLY A 514 22.03 -16.46 9.70
C GLY A 514 21.93 -17.74 8.85
N LEU A 515 21.28 -17.66 7.68
CA LEU A 515 21.18 -18.77 6.74
C LEU A 515 22.35 -18.74 5.75
N VAL A 516 22.99 -19.89 5.55
CA VAL A 516 24.11 -20.04 4.62
C VAL A 516 23.60 -19.97 3.16
N PRO A 517 24.09 -19.05 2.31
CA PRO A 517 23.56 -18.82 0.96
C PRO A 517 23.54 -20.05 0.07
N LYS A 518 24.60 -20.87 0.12
CA LYS A 518 24.71 -22.11 -0.66
C LYS A 518 23.59 -23.08 -0.31
N THR A 519 23.39 -23.30 0.99
CA THR A 519 22.36 -24.18 1.56
C THR A 519 20.96 -23.66 1.25
N THR A 520 20.72 -22.35 1.38
CA THR A 520 19.44 -21.73 1.02
C THR A 520 19.10 -21.94 -0.45
N ARG A 521 20.06 -21.80 -1.38
CA ARG A 521 19.83 -22.04 -2.80
C ARG A 521 19.47 -23.50 -3.08
N GLN A 522 20.18 -24.44 -2.46
CA GLN A 522 19.92 -25.87 -2.62
C GLN A 522 18.52 -26.24 -2.15
N TYR A 523 18.13 -25.81 -0.95
CA TYR A 523 16.77 -26.06 -0.45
C TYR A 523 15.71 -25.37 -1.28
N LEU A 524 15.93 -24.12 -1.71
CA LEU A 524 14.98 -23.42 -2.57
C LEU A 524 14.77 -24.14 -3.89
N HIS A 525 15.84 -24.61 -4.52
CA HIS A 525 15.77 -25.40 -5.76
C HIS A 525 14.93 -26.66 -5.52
N LYS A 526 15.27 -27.42 -4.48
CA LYS A 526 14.52 -28.63 -4.11
C LYS A 526 13.04 -28.34 -3.84
N MET A 527 12.72 -27.25 -3.15
CA MET A 527 11.33 -26.88 -2.84
C MET A 527 10.54 -26.46 -4.08
N LEU A 528 11.19 -25.91 -5.10
CA LEU A 528 10.58 -25.64 -6.40
C LEU A 528 10.37 -26.95 -7.18
N ASP A 529 11.37 -27.85 -7.21
CA ASP A 529 11.26 -29.17 -7.86
C ASP A 529 10.12 -30.01 -7.24
N ASP A 530 10.04 -30.01 -5.90
CA ASP A 530 9.00 -30.70 -5.12
C ASP A 530 7.62 -30.01 -5.23
N ASN A 531 7.52 -28.88 -5.96
CA ASN A 531 6.32 -28.06 -6.11
C ASN A 531 5.73 -27.54 -4.78
N ILE A 532 6.56 -27.43 -3.73
CA ILE A 532 6.19 -26.76 -2.47
C ILE A 532 5.93 -25.29 -2.75
N PHE A 533 6.71 -24.69 -3.64
CA PHE A 533 6.48 -23.34 -4.16
C PHE A 533 6.25 -23.33 -5.66
N ARG A 534 5.44 -22.37 -6.11
CA ARG A 534 5.45 -21.87 -7.48
C ARG A 534 6.07 -20.48 -7.49
N LEU A 535 6.79 -20.12 -8.54
CA LEU A 535 7.44 -18.82 -8.67
C LEU A 535 6.75 -17.95 -9.72
N LEU A 536 6.50 -16.70 -9.36
CA LEU A 536 6.01 -15.65 -10.24
C LEU A 536 6.98 -14.48 -10.25
N TYR A 537 7.36 -14.03 -11.45
CA TYR A 537 7.99 -12.72 -11.65
C TYR A 537 6.90 -11.71 -11.99
N ALA A 538 6.84 -10.62 -11.23
CA ALA A 538 5.82 -9.59 -11.42
C ALA A 538 6.39 -8.19 -11.13
N PRO A 539 5.90 -7.16 -11.81
CA PRO A 539 6.26 -5.78 -11.48
C PRO A 539 5.83 -5.44 -10.04
N ALA A 540 6.55 -4.51 -9.43
CA ALA A 540 6.25 -3.97 -8.10
C ALA A 540 4.88 -3.28 -8.12
N LEU A 541 3.86 -3.97 -7.60
CA LEU A 541 2.45 -3.58 -7.74
C LEU A 541 2.13 -2.19 -7.17
N GLU A 542 2.90 -1.73 -6.18
CA GLU A 542 2.81 -0.39 -5.60
C GLU A 542 3.17 0.74 -6.58
N TYR A 543 3.85 0.43 -7.68
CA TYR A 543 4.23 1.37 -8.74
C TYR A 543 3.49 1.13 -10.06
N CYS A 544 2.43 0.30 -10.07
CA CYS A 544 1.71 -0.05 -11.29
C CYS A 544 0.46 0.83 -11.54
N GLY A 545 0.30 1.94 -10.80
CA GLY A 545 -0.94 2.74 -10.87
C GLY A 545 -2.20 1.96 -10.47
N LEU A 546 -2.07 0.98 -9.55
CA LEU A 546 -3.18 0.17 -9.03
C LEU A 546 -3.33 0.36 -7.49
N PRO A 547 -3.66 1.58 -7.01
CA PRO A 547 -3.61 1.89 -5.59
C PRO A 547 -4.81 1.38 -4.79
N GLU A 548 -5.93 1.06 -5.45
CA GLU A 548 -7.17 0.62 -4.78
C GLU A 548 -7.19 -0.89 -4.57
N GLY A 549 -7.72 -1.31 -3.42
CA GLY A 549 -7.81 -2.71 -3.03
C GLY A 549 -9.22 -3.13 -2.65
N MET A 550 -9.66 -4.28 -3.14
CA MET A 550 -10.95 -4.85 -2.78
C MET A 550 -10.81 -6.33 -2.42
N LEU A 551 -11.57 -6.75 -1.41
CA LEU A 551 -11.70 -8.15 -0.99
C LEU A 551 -13.10 -8.64 -1.35
N ILE A 552 -13.15 -9.82 -1.94
CA ILE A 552 -14.37 -10.47 -2.41
C ILE A 552 -14.39 -11.86 -1.79
N ALA A 553 -15.50 -12.26 -1.18
CA ALA A 553 -15.70 -13.60 -0.66
C ALA A 553 -17.03 -14.14 -1.17
N GLY A 554 -17.08 -15.42 -1.49
CA GLY A 554 -18.31 -16.06 -1.96
C GLY A 554 -18.32 -17.56 -1.72
N ALA A 555 -19.41 -18.05 -1.12
CA ALA A 555 -19.77 -19.46 -1.11
C ALA A 555 -20.73 -19.71 -2.27
N PHE A 556 -20.26 -20.38 -3.32
CA PHE A 556 -21.07 -20.64 -4.51
C PHE A 556 -22.08 -21.76 -4.24
N LYS A 557 -23.24 -21.74 -4.91
CA LYS A 557 -24.21 -22.84 -4.82
C LYS A 557 -23.64 -24.13 -5.42
N GLU A 558 -22.91 -23.98 -6.52
CA GLU A 558 -22.37 -25.09 -7.30
C GLU A 558 -20.93 -24.78 -7.75
N PRO A 559 -20.02 -25.79 -7.75
CA PRO A 559 -18.65 -25.61 -8.23
C PRO A 559 -18.57 -25.12 -9.69
N GLN A 560 -19.53 -25.49 -10.55
CA GLN A 560 -19.57 -25.10 -11.96
C GLN A 560 -19.79 -23.59 -12.15
N LEU A 561 -20.47 -22.91 -11.21
CA LEU A 561 -20.74 -21.47 -11.28
C LEU A 561 -19.53 -20.62 -10.87
N ARG A 562 -18.67 -21.17 -10.02
CA ARG A 562 -17.47 -20.48 -9.51
C ARG A 562 -16.43 -20.25 -10.59
N LYS A 563 -16.16 -21.26 -11.43
CA LYS A 563 -15.09 -21.18 -12.44
C LYS A 563 -15.33 -20.07 -13.47
N PRO A 564 -16.52 -19.94 -14.10
CA PRO A 564 -16.82 -18.81 -15.00
C PRO A 564 -16.68 -17.45 -14.34
N PHE A 565 -17.04 -17.32 -13.06
CA PHE A 565 -16.86 -16.07 -12.31
C PHE A 565 -15.37 -15.72 -12.13
N ILE A 566 -14.55 -16.71 -11.75
CA ILE A 566 -13.09 -16.54 -11.66
C ILE A 566 -12.50 -16.18 -13.02
N ASP A 567 -12.88 -16.89 -14.08
CA ASP A 567 -12.40 -16.67 -15.45
C ASP A 567 -12.78 -15.26 -15.95
N TRP A 568 -13.98 -14.77 -15.61
CA TRP A 568 -14.36 -13.37 -15.84
C TRP A 568 -13.47 -12.39 -15.06
N MET A 569 -13.27 -12.59 -13.75
CA MET A 569 -12.45 -11.69 -12.94
C MET A 569 -11.02 -11.58 -13.49
N ILE A 570 -10.35 -12.72 -13.70
CA ILE A 570 -8.96 -12.75 -14.16
C ILE A 570 -8.80 -12.24 -15.60
N SER A 571 -9.88 -12.25 -16.39
CA SER A 571 -9.85 -11.75 -17.77
C SER A 571 -10.12 -10.25 -17.89
N ARG A 572 -10.70 -9.61 -16.88
CA ARG A 572 -11.14 -8.19 -16.93
C ARG A 572 -10.46 -7.28 -15.93
N ILE A 573 -9.84 -7.83 -14.89
CA ILE A 573 -9.25 -7.05 -13.80
C ILE A 573 -7.72 -7.08 -13.91
N PRO A 574 -7.02 -5.93 -13.82
CA PRO A 574 -5.57 -5.83 -13.96
C PRO A 574 -4.78 -6.78 -13.06
N PHE A 575 -5.17 -6.90 -11.80
CA PHE A 575 -4.54 -7.78 -10.82
C PHE A 575 -5.58 -8.50 -9.96
N VAL A 576 -5.47 -9.83 -9.89
CA VAL A 576 -6.36 -10.70 -9.12
C VAL A 576 -5.53 -11.76 -8.41
N HIS A 577 -5.73 -11.93 -7.09
CA HIS A 577 -5.23 -13.05 -6.29
C HIS A 577 -6.43 -13.80 -5.71
N VAL A 578 -6.72 -14.99 -6.23
CA VAL A 578 -7.85 -15.81 -5.84
C VAL A 578 -7.37 -16.97 -4.96
N PHE A 579 -8.11 -17.27 -3.92
CA PHE A 579 -8.01 -18.47 -3.09
C PHE A 579 -9.27 -19.30 -3.29
N ILE A 580 -9.12 -20.60 -3.54
CA ILE A 580 -10.23 -21.52 -3.80
C ILE A 580 -10.04 -22.85 -3.05
N ASP A 581 -11.17 -23.49 -2.74
CA ASP A 581 -11.23 -24.87 -2.27
C ASP A 581 -11.68 -25.84 -3.39
N LYS A 582 -11.87 -27.11 -3.02
CA LYS A 582 -12.42 -28.13 -3.91
C LYS A 582 -13.91 -27.98 -4.19
N SER A 583 -14.66 -27.48 -3.22
CA SER A 583 -16.11 -27.35 -3.29
C SER A 583 -16.49 -26.02 -3.92
N THR A 584 -16.90 -25.05 -3.11
CA THR A 584 -17.64 -23.88 -3.57
C THR A 584 -17.11 -22.57 -3.03
N ASN A 585 -16.18 -22.56 -2.07
CA ASN A 585 -15.71 -21.30 -1.50
C ASN A 585 -14.68 -20.62 -2.39
N MET A 586 -14.69 -19.29 -2.33
CA MET A 586 -13.73 -18.44 -3.00
C MET A 586 -13.51 -17.19 -2.18
N VAL A 587 -12.25 -16.81 -2.01
CA VAL A 587 -11.87 -15.46 -1.58
C VAL A 587 -10.94 -14.88 -2.62
N ALA A 588 -11.22 -13.68 -3.12
CA ALA A 588 -10.39 -12.99 -4.07
C ALA A 588 -9.99 -11.62 -3.53
N TYR A 589 -8.72 -11.29 -3.75
CA TYR A 589 -8.14 -10.00 -3.50
C TYR A 589 -7.78 -9.38 -4.85
N ILE A 590 -8.30 -8.19 -5.13
CA ILE A 590 -8.03 -7.50 -6.40
C ILE A 590 -7.41 -6.13 -6.18
N ARG A 591 -6.66 -5.66 -7.20
CA ARG A 591 -6.20 -4.27 -7.28
C ARG A 591 -6.74 -3.57 -8.50
N LEU A 592 -7.11 -2.33 -8.32
CA LEU A 592 -7.79 -1.52 -9.32
C LEU A 592 -7.08 -0.17 -9.50
N PRO A 593 -7.22 0.43 -10.70
CA PRO A 593 -6.87 1.83 -10.91
C PRO A 593 -7.68 2.74 -9.97
N PRO A 594 -7.24 3.99 -9.77
CA PRO A 594 -7.98 4.98 -9.00
C PRO A 594 -9.43 5.13 -9.48
N TYR A 595 -10.36 5.31 -8.54
CA TYR A 595 -11.79 5.59 -8.76
C TYR A 595 -12.59 4.44 -9.39
N LYS A 596 -12.09 3.20 -9.33
CA LYS A 596 -12.73 2.06 -10.00
C LYS A 596 -13.39 1.08 -9.04
N THR A 597 -13.12 1.18 -7.74
CA THR A 597 -13.66 0.24 -6.75
C THR A 597 -15.19 0.24 -6.69
N ASP A 598 -15.86 1.38 -6.80
CA ASP A 598 -17.34 1.43 -6.78
C ASP A 598 -17.97 0.74 -7.99
N VAL A 599 -17.52 1.10 -9.18
CA VAL A 599 -18.04 0.54 -10.44
C VAL A 599 -17.78 -0.96 -10.48
N VAL A 600 -16.55 -1.38 -10.20
CA VAL A 600 -16.17 -2.80 -10.22
C VAL A 600 -16.85 -3.58 -9.09
N GLY A 601 -16.96 -2.99 -7.90
CA GLY A 601 -17.66 -3.57 -6.76
C GLY A 601 -19.15 -3.76 -7.04
N GLY A 602 -19.80 -2.79 -7.69
CA GLY A 602 -21.19 -2.88 -8.16
C GLY A 602 -21.39 -4.06 -9.11
N VAL A 603 -20.56 -4.15 -10.16
CA VAL A 603 -20.61 -5.25 -11.13
C VAL A 603 -20.35 -6.61 -10.48
N ILE A 604 -19.40 -6.69 -9.53
CA ILE A 604 -19.14 -7.93 -8.79
C ILE A 604 -20.34 -8.34 -7.96
N ARG A 605 -20.95 -7.40 -7.21
CA ARG A 605 -22.14 -7.68 -6.40
C ARG A 605 -23.29 -8.17 -7.27
N GLU A 606 -23.53 -7.54 -8.41
CA GLU A 606 -24.54 -7.96 -9.39
C GLU A 606 -24.27 -9.38 -9.91
N LYS A 607 -23.02 -9.69 -10.26
CA LYS A 607 -22.65 -11.04 -10.74
C LYS A 607 -22.77 -12.11 -9.66
N LEU A 608 -22.42 -11.79 -8.41
CA LEU A 608 -22.58 -12.71 -7.27
C LEU A 608 -24.05 -12.88 -6.86
N SER A 609 -24.89 -11.86 -7.09
CA SER A 609 -26.33 -11.88 -6.83
C SER A 609 -27.16 -12.45 -7.98
N GLY A 610 -26.55 -12.63 -9.17
CA GLY A 610 -27.22 -13.13 -10.37
C GLY A 610 -28.23 -12.14 -10.97
N GLY A 611 -28.12 -10.84 -10.69
CA GLY A 611 -29.03 -9.80 -11.18
C GLY A 611 -30.45 -9.81 -10.58
N ASN A 612 -30.92 -10.93 -10.03
CA ASN A 612 -32.21 -11.10 -9.34
C ASN A 612 -32.12 -12.18 -8.24
N ALA A 613 -32.90 -12.04 -7.16
CA ALA A 613 -32.84 -12.94 -5.99
C ALA A 613 -33.01 -14.45 -6.33
N LYS A 614 -33.78 -14.78 -7.38
CA LYS A 614 -33.99 -16.16 -7.84
C LYS A 614 -32.77 -16.76 -8.58
N GLN A 615 -31.87 -15.94 -9.10
CA GLN A 615 -30.70 -16.34 -9.89
C GLN A 615 -29.37 -16.21 -9.12
N LYS A 616 -29.43 -15.96 -7.81
CA LYS A 616 -28.25 -15.84 -6.95
C LYS A 616 -27.33 -17.05 -7.11
N ILE A 617 -26.10 -16.84 -7.58
CA ILE A 617 -25.12 -17.92 -7.79
C ILE A 617 -24.34 -18.26 -6.51
N THR A 618 -24.42 -17.38 -5.50
CA THR A 618 -23.83 -17.59 -4.18
C THR A 618 -24.90 -17.78 -3.10
N THR A 619 -24.63 -18.62 -2.10
CA THR A 619 -25.44 -18.66 -0.88
C THR A 619 -25.12 -17.44 -0.02
N GLN A 620 -23.84 -17.16 0.15
CA GLN A 620 -23.30 -16.06 0.92
C GLN A 620 -22.16 -15.37 0.15
N SER A 621 -22.09 -14.04 0.22
CA SER A 621 -21.00 -13.28 -0.38
C SER A 621 -20.72 -11.98 0.36
N ILE A 622 -19.47 -11.55 0.31
CA ILE A 622 -18.98 -10.24 0.78
C ILE A 622 -18.24 -9.59 -0.38
N THR A 623 -18.41 -8.28 -0.52
CA THR A 623 -17.55 -7.42 -1.34
C THR A 623 -17.25 -6.19 -0.53
N ALA A 624 -15.98 -5.98 -0.19
CA ALA A 624 -15.56 -4.95 0.75
C ALA A 624 -14.27 -4.26 0.31
N ARG A 625 -14.17 -2.95 0.53
CA ARG A 625 -12.91 -2.23 0.29
C ARG A 625 -11.89 -2.66 1.33
N LEU A 626 -10.64 -2.85 0.91
CA LEU A 626 -9.54 -3.11 1.83
C LEU A 626 -8.96 -1.77 2.27
N ARG A 627 -8.90 -1.50 3.58
CA ARG A 627 -8.29 -0.28 4.12
C ARG A 627 -6.84 -0.46 4.54
N SER A 628 -6.53 -1.58 5.16
CA SER A 628 -5.16 -1.89 5.56
C SER A 628 -5.03 -3.38 5.81
N TYR A 629 -3.80 -3.87 5.84
CA TYR A 629 -3.53 -5.20 6.34
C TYR A 629 -2.15 -5.26 7.00
N LYS A 630 -2.03 -6.21 7.92
CA LYS A 630 -0.78 -6.62 8.57
C LYS A 630 -0.51 -8.07 8.22
N THR A 631 0.75 -8.44 8.08
CA THR A 631 1.17 -9.83 7.82
C THR A 631 2.08 -10.35 8.93
N TYR A 632 2.05 -11.66 9.13
CA TYR A 632 2.79 -12.38 10.18
C TYR A 632 3.47 -13.63 9.62
N GLN A 633 3.64 -13.70 8.30
CA GLN A 633 4.06 -14.90 7.57
C GLN A 633 5.47 -15.36 7.96
N MET A 634 6.37 -14.45 8.38
CA MET A 634 7.75 -14.78 8.73
C MET A 634 7.87 -15.74 9.91
N THR A 635 6.93 -15.68 10.87
CA THR A 635 6.98 -16.51 12.09
C THR A 635 5.90 -17.57 12.16
N THR A 636 4.83 -17.51 11.34
CA THR A 636 3.70 -18.45 11.44
C THR A 636 4.12 -19.90 11.33
N PHE A 637 4.91 -20.27 10.33
CA PHE A 637 5.30 -21.67 10.14
C PHE A 637 6.10 -22.24 11.33
N GLN A 638 6.88 -21.39 12.02
CA GLN A 638 7.60 -21.81 13.22
C GLN A 638 6.67 -21.98 14.42
N ARG A 639 5.61 -21.17 14.52
CA ARG A 639 4.61 -21.27 15.59
C ARG A 639 3.85 -22.59 15.55
N ILE A 640 3.51 -23.05 14.34
CA ILE A 640 2.65 -24.21 14.14
C ILE A 640 3.42 -25.49 13.82
N PHE A 641 4.75 -25.49 13.83
CA PHE A 641 5.56 -26.67 13.53
C PHE A 641 6.29 -27.18 14.78
N GLN A 642 5.91 -28.36 15.26
CA GLN A 642 6.48 -28.98 16.46
C GLN A 642 6.78 -30.46 16.22
N LYS A 643 7.90 -30.96 16.77
CA LYS A 643 8.29 -32.39 16.70
C LYS A 643 8.18 -32.99 15.28
N SER A 644 8.56 -32.22 14.26
CA SER A 644 8.49 -32.59 12.83
C SER A 644 7.08 -32.75 12.23
N LYS A 645 6.06 -32.14 12.83
CA LYS A 645 4.68 -32.11 12.32
C LYS A 645 4.07 -30.72 12.50
N PHE A 646 3.06 -30.41 11.69
CA PHE A 646 2.23 -29.24 11.93
C PHE A 646 1.18 -29.57 12.99
N ILE A 647 1.03 -28.70 13.98
CA ILE A 647 0.01 -28.80 15.02
C ILE A 647 -1.21 -27.94 14.65
N ASP A 648 -2.36 -28.29 15.20
CA ASP A 648 -3.55 -27.46 15.07
C ASP A 648 -3.32 -26.12 15.79
N PRO A 649 -3.46 -24.97 15.10
CA PRO A 649 -3.19 -23.66 15.69
C PRO A 649 -4.28 -23.14 16.63
N TRP A 650 -5.37 -23.90 16.82
CA TRP A 650 -6.51 -23.56 17.67
C TRP A 650 -6.46 -24.22 19.05
N GLU A 651 -5.60 -25.22 19.25
CA GLU A 651 -5.47 -25.99 20.50
C GLU A 651 -4.45 -25.40 21.49
N SER A 652 -3.80 -24.28 21.14
CA SER A 652 -2.67 -23.70 21.87
C SER A 652 -3.05 -22.67 22.92
#